data_AF-A0A2E1SLA4-F1
#
_entry.id   AF-A0A2E1SLA4-F1
#
_cell.length_a   1.000
_cell.length_b   1.000
_cell.length_c   1.000
_cell.angle_alpha   90.00
_cell.angle_beta   90.00
_cell.angle_gamma   90.00
#
_symmetry.space_group_name_H-M   'P 1'
#
loop_
_entity.id
_entity.type
_entity.pdbx_description
1 polymer ?
#
loop_
_entity_poly.entity_id
_entity_poly.type
_entity_poly.pdbx_seq_one_letter_code
_entity_poly.pdbx_strand_id
1 'polypeptide(L)'
;MRTRLNALSAVFLVSLLVCSVAIPQFYSSEELAETLEDEPVLLESLARASPATILASGSGQANEDGEHILALPNGGWVVGMSEWTNSTLTYGTHTLSPSSPFNAGGLGEFYLAKMDEKGAWTGFISADHSMGGGGTSVLTDVAIGMAGEIFVSGYFYGEIAFGPPGPNTMISNLNAGYHYEGFVARADPMGNWMWATSFSTLVNGTGEFSEVGALAVDMMGDLFVTGEFSGETDFGGMSINATSPDVFVAKFDGNMGTLSWVINGGGIGTDRVFDMSITPSGGVKLATMTDGISQWGTTSYIANGNLDAVIVEIDPNGAVLGTTGIGTSNQITIVLEIHVDAGGNTYMAGTFDGTITSGGWTATSSYGGRDIFVAKSATNQANSWALVSGTSGTDEPQGLVVTSTGAVVFGGYLTATFTAGPKSISNSNHDGFVVGLSNTGSVNWIEKVGGSQFDYVFAMAINGSDYVGAAGSFSGSMTHKGVSITSSGGRDLFTWVFDPANLIDTDGDGVLDSAPDNCPTVSNSDQANTDGDSQGDACDSDDDNDGLTDSFPDNCPRNGEFNWTSSRDFNDPASSTDWDNDGCKDDSSEDTDDDNDGVLDVDDSCPRTSYSPPRPTWVSDSTTDIDGDGCRDSDEDTDDDGDGFEDAADDCPTVVGTSTLGTDGCIDSDGDMWSDTTDDCPIEFGNSTEGGLNACPDMDGDGWADSIDDMPMDSTVWSDSDDDGYGDNLGSMPQDACPDTPGTSTIDRYGCVDADDDGYSSPTQGWGVDSGADAFPSDSTQWGDFDEDGFGDNYGNASWTDRPENWVGVLKDGAQDQDACPMQPGTSWQNGILGCPDSDGDGWWDVQDAFPVEPTQWSDVDGDGYGDNASGVDADACPNIGGNSTVDRLGCIDTDGDGRSDPELSWTVVNGGDEFRLEPTQWFDTDADGYGDEIDGFEGDQCPAVYGLSFNDRFGCPDTDRDGWSDPDADWTVDDGADYYVNDPLANVYVEPVIVESEEENFFTSPLMLGVYGVAVLVLAGLVFMMTRGKKETAGKQFAQIPTQQPMMQQQMQMPAAQINPYQQPVPTQTYAQAAVPPPVVQPDPAMDYYNGLLSQGYTPEQASMYTKQYFPQFNN
;
A
#
# COMPACT_ATOMS: atom_id res chain seq x y z
N MET A 1 0.98 -11.03 -26.31
CA MET A 1 2.07 -10.49 -25.45
C MET A 1 1.85 -9.00 -25.40
N ARG A 2 1.76 -8.29 -24.27
CA ARG A 2 1.81 -8.58 -22.81
C ARG A 2 1.05 -7.40 -22.14
N THR A 3 0.33 -7.47 -21.02
CA THR A 3 -0.37 -8.52 -20.25
C THR A 3 -1.21 -7.81 -19.16
N ARG A 4 -2.24 -8.44 -18.57
CA ARG A 4 -3.20 -7.85 -17.58
C ARG A 4 -4.20 -6.89 -18.26
N LEU A 5 -5.52 -6.92 -18.03
CA LEU A 5 -6.39 -7.63 -17.07
C LEU A 5 -6.09 -7.33 -15.60
N ASN A 6 -6.80 -6.33 -15.05
CA ASN A 6 -7.39 -6.26 -13.70
C ASN A 6 -7.80 -4.80 -13.40
N ALA A 7 -9.02 -4.58 -12.86
CA ALA A 7 -9.43 -3.48 -11.95
C ALA A 7 -10.98 -3.34 -11.83
N LEU A 8 -11.69 -4.45 -11.61
CA LEU A 8 -12.81 -4.48 -10.66
C LEU A 8 -12.31 -5.40 -9.53
N SER A 9 -12.39 -5.09 -8.24
CA SER A 9 -12.96 -3.91 -7.58
C SER A 9 -12.10 -3.51 -6.37
N ALA A 10 -12.04 -2.23 -6.03
CA ALA A 10 -11.37 -1.73 -4.83
C ALA A 10 -12.21 -0.66 -4.12
N VAL A 11 -13.49 -0.97 -3.86
CA VAL A 11 -14.36 -0.16 -3.00
C VAL A 11 -15.19 -1.09 -2.11
N PHE A 12 -14.73 -1.34 -0.89
CA PHE A 12 -15.50 -1.03 0.35
C PHE A 12 -14.71 -1.39 1.61
N LEU A 13 -14.03 -0.41 2.25
CA LEU A 13 -13.71 -0.49 3.68
C LEU A 13 -13.29 0.86 4.33
N VAL A 14 -14.13 1.90 4.23
CA VAL A 14 -14.08 3.03 5.17
C VAL A 14 -15.48 3.44 5.60
N SER A 15 -16.01 2.76 6.63
CA SER A 15 -17.17 3.23 7.39
C SER A 15 -17.24 2.59 8.78
N LEU A 16 -16.34 3.01 9.68
CA LEU A 16 -16.60 3.08 11.13
C LEU A 16 -15.41 3.68 11.91
N LEU A 17 -15.39 5.01 12.09
CA LEU A 17 -15.33 5.67 13.41
C LEU A 17 -15.15 7.20 13.32
N VAL A 18 -16.19 7.95 13.70
CA VAL A 18 -16.06 9.30 14.27
C VAL A 18 -16.89 9.37 15.55
N CYS A 19 -16.22 9.38 16.71
CA CYS A 19 -16.62 9.94 18.01
C CYS A 19 -15.64 9.42 19.08
N SER A 20 -15.19 10.20 20.07
CA SER A 20 -15.70 11.48 20.58
C SER A 20 -14.65 12.23 21.42
N VAL A 21 -14.71 13.56 21.44
CA VAL A 21 -13.85 14.45 22.25
C VAL A 21 -14.46 14.73 23.63
N ALA A 22 -13.67 14.68 24.70
CA ALA A 22 -13.98 15.31 25.99
C ALA A 22 -12.73 15.70 26.78
N ILE A 23 -12.54 17.01 27.02
CA ILE A 23 -11.45 17.59 27.85
C ILE A 23 -12.04 17.98 29.23
N PRO A 24 -11.26 17.88 30.33
CA PRO A 24 -11.06 19.06 31.17
C PRO A 24 -9.61 19.27 31.67
N GLN A 25 -9.33 20.46 32.20
CA GLN A 25 -7.99 21.07 32.31
C GLN A 25 -7.23 20.94 33.66
N PHE A 26 -5.91 21.14 33.56
CA PHE A 26 -4.93 21.76 34.51
C PHE A 26 -4.78 21.27 35.98
N TYR A 27 -3.54 20.91 36.34
CA TYR A 27 -2.79 21.44 37.50
C TYR A 27 -1.26 21.21 37.33
N SER A 28 -0.42 21.89 38.12
CA SER A 28 1.04 22.03 37.90
C SER A 28 1.95 21.40 38.98
N SER A 29 3.26 21.38 38.64
CA SER A 29 4.48 21.53 39.48
C SER A 29 5.12 20.35 40.25
N GLU A 30 6.42 20.19 39.95
CA GLU A 30 7.59 19.80 40.79
C GLU A 30 7.89 18.31 41.14
N GLU A 31 8.83 17.75 40.36
CA GLU A 31 10.18 17.29 40.78
C GLU A 31 10.37 16.18 41.85
N LEU A 32 10.87 15.01 41.44
CA LEU A 32 12.21 14.47 41.84
C LEU A 32 12.62 13.23 41.01
N ALA A 33 13.93 13.03 40.82
CA ALA A 33 14.56 11.83 40.24
C ALA A 33 14.34 10.56 41.12
N GLU A 34 14.56 9.31 40.69
CA GLU A 34 15.84 8.74 40.20
C GLU A 34 15.67 7.32 39.61
N THR A 35 16.71 6.83 38.92
CA THR A 35 17.04 5.44 38.48
C THR A 35 16.24 4.75 37.36
N LEU A 36 16.93 4.63 36.23
CA LEU A 36 16.82 3.71 35.09
C LEU A 36 16.60 2.22 35.46
N GLU A 37 15.79 1.51 34.66
CA GLU A 37 16.13 0.24 33.98
C GLU A 37 15.42 0.24 32.61
N ASP A 38 16.02 -0.33 31.57
CA ASP A 38 15.59 -0.19 30.16
C ASP A 38 14.37 -1.06 29.79
N GLU A 39 13.43 -0.47 29.04
CA GLU A 39 12.39 -1.16 28.26
C GLU A 39 12.20 -0.38 26.94
N PRO A 40 12.29 -0.99 25.75
CA PRO A 40 12.14 -0.29 24.48
C PRO A 40 10.70 0.25 24.32
N VAL A 41 10.58 1.54 24.06
CA VAL A 41 9.29 2.21 23.84
C VAL A 41 8.80 1.91 22.43
N LEU A 42 7.96 0.89 22.30
CA LEU A 42 7.15 0.67 21.09
C LEU A 42 6.26 1.90 20.84
N LEU A 43 6.50 2.59 19.72
CA LEU A 43 5.58 3.60 19.19
C LEU A 43 4.30 2.91 18.72
N GLU A 44 3.28 2.85 19.58
CA GLU A 44 1.91 2.49 19.18
C GLU A 44 1.26 3.63 18.36
N SER A 45 1.62 3.73 17.08
CA SER A 45 0.84 4.46 16.08
C SER A 45 0.81 3.70 14.75
N LEU A 46 -0.40 3.36 14.29
CA LEU A 46 -0.72 2.65 13.04
C LEU A 46 -0.56 1.11 13.01
N ALA A 47 -0.77 0.43 14.14
CA ALA A 47 -1.07 -1.00 14.11
C ALA A 47 -2.42 -1.29 13.42
N ARG A 48 -2.41 -1.88 12.21
CA ARG A 48 -3.57 -2.60 11.66
C ARG A 48 -4.01 -3.67 12.67
N ALA A 49 -5.33 -3.84 12.83
CA ALA A 49 -5.89 -4.66 13.91
C ALA A 49 -5.37 -6.11 13.90
N SER A 50 -4.97 -6.62 15.08
CA SER A 50 -4.41 -7.97 15.24
C SER A 50 -5.46 -9.07 14.95
N PRO A 51 -5.28 -9.88 13.89
CA PRO A 51 -6.33 -10.77 13.37
C PRO A 51 -6.32 -12.16 14.02
N ALA A 52 -6.22 -12.23 15.35
CA ALA A 52 -5.80 -13.46 16.06
C ALA A 52 -6.67 -13.85 17.29
N THR A 53 -7.97 -13.53 17.30
CA THR A 53 -8.82 -13.87 18.45
C THR A 53 -9.55 -15.20 18.25
N ILE A 54 -9.12 -16.24 18.95
CA ILE A 54 -9.94 -17.45 19.16
C ILE A 54 -11.01 -17.15 20.21
N LEU A 55 -12.26 -17.45 19.89
CA LEU A 55 -13.41 -17.21 20.77
C LEU A 55 -14.08 -18.54 21.12
N ALA A 56 -14.63 -18.61 22.33
CA ALA A 56 -15.24 -19.82 22.88
C ALA A 56 -16.62 -19.55 23.47
N SER A 57 -17.54 -20.51 23.38
CA SER A 57 -18.87 -20.44 23.98
C SER A 57 -19.47 -21.83 24.16
N GLY A 58 -20.32 -22.03 25.16
CA GLY A 58 -20.85 -23.36 25.49
C GLY A 58 -21.85 -23.38 26.64
N SER A 59 -22.40 -24.57 26.91
CA SER A 59 -23.37 -24.86 27.97
C SER A 59 -22.70 -25.26 29.29
N GLY A 60 -21.45 -25.71 29.24
CA GLY A 60 -20.71 -26.24 30.38
C GLY A 60 -21.25 -27.58 30.93
N GLN A 61 -22.06 -28.30 30.15
CA GLN A 61 -22.60 -29.62 30.54
C GLN A 61 -22.54 -30.67 29.43
N ALA A 62 -22.62 -30.27 28.17
CA ALA A 62 -22.77 -31.19 27.04
C ALA A 62 -21.62 -31.05 26.03
N ASN A 63 -21.83 -31.58 24.82
CA ASN A 63 -20.93 -31.36 23.69
C ASN A 63 -21.65 -30.41 22.72
N GLU A 64 -21.05 -29.26 22.50
CA GLU A 64 -21.44 -28.29 21.48
C GLU A 64 -20.40 -28.31 20.38
N ASP A 65 -20.83 -28.58 19.14
CA ASP A 65 -19.96 -28.75 17.98
C ASP A 65 -20.28 -27.71 16.90
N GLY A 66 -19.27 -26.96 16.46
CA GLY A 66 -19.39 -25.91 15.43
C GLY A 66 -19.45 -26.46 14.03
N GLU A 67 -20.52 -27.20 13.72
CA GLU A 67 -20.66 -28.00 12.50
C GLU A 67 -20.71 -27.17 11.21
N HIS A 68 -21.11 -25.89 11.26
CA HIS A 68 -21.13 -24.99 10.09
C HIS A 68 -20.66 -23.58 10.45
N ILE A 69 -19.92 -22.93 9.55
CA ILE A 69 -19.62 -21.48 9.62
C ILE A 69 -19.64 -20.89 8.23
N LEU A 70 -20.36 -19.78 8.06
CA LEU A 70 -20.50 -19.05 6.81
C LEU A 70 -20.21 -17.56 7.03
N ALA A 71 -19.58 -16.92 6.05
CA ALA A 71 -19.35 -15.48 6.04
C ALA A 71 -20.60 -14.71 5.56
N LEU A 72 -20.86 -13.57 6.16
CA LEU A 72 -21.87 -12.61 5.72
C LEU A 72 -21.23 -11.55 4.79
N PRO A 73 -21.99 -10.96 3.85
CA PRO A 73 -21.48 -9.90 2.96
C PRO A 73 -20.95 -8.66 3.71
N ASN A 74 -21.42 -8.41 4.93
CA ASN A 74 -20.96 -7.33 5.81
C ASN A 74 -19.77 -7.76 6.70
N GLY A 75 -18.89 -8.62 6.18
CA GLY A 75 -17.68 -9.14 6.85
C GLY A 75 -17.89 -10.03 8.08
N GLY A 76 -19.07 -10.03 8.68
CA GLY A 76 -19.45 -10.83 9.85
C GLY A 76 -19.65 -12.32 9.54
N TRP A 77 -20.11 -13.08 10.52
CA TRP A 77 -20.18 -14.54 10.43
C TRP A 77 -21.47 -15.12 11.01
N VAL A 78 -21.88 -16.28 10.51
CA VAL A 78 -22.94 -17.11 11.08
C VAL A 78 -22.35 -18.49 11.36
N VAL A 79 -22.49 -18.96 12.60
CA VAL A 79 -22.10 -20.33 13.01
C VAL A 79 -23.36 -21.13 13.26
N GLY A 80 -23.54 -22.22 12.53
CA GLY A 80 -24.66 -23.13 12.66
C GLY A 80 -24.28 -24.41 13.40
N MET A 81 -25.18 -24.94 14.23
CA MET A 81 -24.94 -26.16 14.99
C MET A 81 -26.23 -26.83 15.49
N SER A 82 -26.11 -28.10 15.83
CA SER A 82 -27.20 -28.95 16.33
C SER A 82 -26.97 -29.36 17.78
N GLU A 83 -27.93 -29.11 18.69
CA GLU A 83 -27.79 -29.52 20.09
C GLU A 83 -28.13 -31.01 20.29
N TRP A 84 -27.20 -31.79 20.85
CA TRP A 84 -27.41 -33.20 21.22
C TRP A 84 -28.01 -33.39 22.62
N THR A 85 -28.14 -32.32 23.40
CA THR A 85 -28.90 -32.27 24.65
C THR A 85 -29.60 -30.94 24.80
N ASN A 86 -30.74 -30.93 25.49
CA ASN A 86 -31.58 -29.75 25.71
C ASN A 86 -30.96 -28.83 26.79
N SER A 87 -29.91 -28.07 26.43
CA SER A 87 -29.05 -27.29 27.34
C SER A 87 -29.16 -25.78 27.12
N THR A 88 -28.92 -24.98 28.17
CA THR A 88 -28.88 -23.51 28.00
C THR A 88 -27.49 -23.10 27.55
N LEU A 89 -27.44 -22.37 26.43
CA LEU A 89 -26.19 -21.95 25.80
C LEU A 89 -25.93 -20.48 26.08
N THR A 90 -24.67 -20.09 26.29
CA THR A 90 -24.28 -18.70 26.52
C THR A 90 -23.07 -18.30 25.69
N TYR A 91 -23.23 -17.21 24.94
CA TYR A 91 -22.23 -16.65 24.04
C TYR A 91 -22.05 -15.17 24.40
N GLY A 92 -20.91 -14.83 25.01
CA GLY A 92 -20.68 -13.50 25.59
C GLY A 92 -21.75 -13.14 26.63
N THR A 93 -22.57 -12.13 26.32
CA THR A 93 -23.69 -11.66 27.15
C THR A 93 -25.06 -12.23 26.73
N HIS A 94 -25.11 -12.98 25.62
CA HIS A 94 -26.34 -13.53 25.07
C HIS A 94 -26.55 -14.97 25.53
N THR A 95 -27.77 -15.32 25.92
CA THR A 95 -28.14 -16.66 26.37
C THR A 95 -29.37 -17.17 25.62
N LEU A 96 -29.29 -18.37 25.06
CA LEU A 96 -30.41 -19.07 24.43
C LEU A 96 -30.83 -20.25 25.32
N SER A 97 -32.13 -20.37 25.58
CA SER A 97 -32.70 -21.54 26.26
C SER A 97 -33.58 -22.30 25.28
N PRO A 98 -33.32 -23.59 25.04
CA PRO A 98 -34.02 -24.37 24.02
C PRO A 98 -35.49 -24.57 24.32
N SER A 99 -36.26 -24.69 23.24
CA SER A 99 -37.73 -24.68 23.23
C SER A 99 -38.36 -26.07 23.15
N SER A 100 -37.64 -27.08 22.65
CA SER A 100 -38.17 -28.43 22.45
C SER A 100 -38.64 -29.11 23.76
N PRO A 101 -39.86 -29.69 23.80
CA PRO A 101 -40.36 -30.45 24.93
C PRO A 101 -39.84 -31.90 24.97
N PHE A 102 -39.08 -32.34 23.97
CA PHE A 102 -38.58 -33.72 23.87
C PHE A 102 -37.18 -33.87 24.50
N ASN A 103 -37.10 -34.61 25.61
CA ASN A 103 -35.83 -35.04 26.23
C ASN A 103 -35.51 -36.52 25.94
N ALA A 104 -36.14 -37.12 24.93
CA ALA A 104 -36.16 -38.57 24.71
C ALA A 104 -35.40 -38.97 23.44
N GLY A 105 -34.07 -38.89 23.47
CA GLY A 105 -33.23 -39.39 22.38
C GLY A 105 -31.79 -38.88 22.37
N GLY A 106 -31.54 -37.70 22.94
CA GLY A 106 -30.27 -36.98 22.74
C GLY A 106 -30.24 -36.24 21.40
N LEU A 107 -31.37 -35.66 21.01
CA LEU A 107 -31.56 -34.82 19.83
C LEU A 107 -32.40 -33.62 20.29
N GLY A 108 -31.90 -32.41 20.05
CA GLY A 108 -32.49 -31.15 20.49
C GLY A 108 -33.09 -30.35 19.33
N GLU A 109 -32.62 -29.11 19.19
CA GLU A 109 -32.99 -28.17 18.14
C GLU A 109 -31.74 -27.55 17.50
N PHE A 110 -31.83 -27.12 16.24
CA PHE A 110 -30.79 -26.29 15.63
C PHE A 110 -30.88 -24.84 16.11
N TYR A 111 -29.74 -24.16 16.08
CA TYR A 111 -29.66 -22.72 16.24
C TYR A 111 -28.44 -22.18 15.48
N LEU A 112 -28.50 -20.89 15.16
CA LEU A 112 -27.40 -20.16 14.54
C LEU A 112 -26.95 -19.05 15.50
N ALA A 113 -25.65 -18.89 15.66
CA ALA A 113 -25.05 -17.79 16.40
C ALA A 113 -24.38 -16.81 15.42
N LYS A 114 -24.67 -15.51 15.56
CA LYS A 114 -24.09 -14.45 14.72
C LYS A 114 -22.88 -13.81 15.38
N MET A 115 -21.86 -13.51 14.59
CA MET A 115 -20.68 -12.72 14.99
C MET A 115 -20.54 -11.49 14.07
N ASP A 116 -19.96 -10.42 14.59
CA ASP A 116 -19.50 -9.29 13.76
C ASP A 116 -18.18 -9.61 13.03
N GLU A 117 -17.68 -8.66 12.23
CA GLU A 117 -16.42 -8.78 11.47
C GLU A 117 -15.21 -9.11 12.37
N LYS A 118 -15.28 -8.74 13.65
CA LYS A 118 -14.22 -8.90 14.66
C LYS A 118 -14.42 -10.18 15.49
N GLY A 119 -15.38 -11.01 15.11
CA GLY A 119 -15.75 -12.26 15.77
C GLY A 119 -16.65 -12.09 17.00
N ALA A 120 -16.98 -10.88 17.43
CA ALA A 120 -17.77 -10.71 18.65
C ALA A 120 -19.22 -11.16 18.47
N TRP A 121 -19.73 -11.96 19.40
CA TRP A 121 -21.09 -12.50 19.36
C TRP A 121 -22.16 -11.40 19.43
N THR A 122 -23.04 -11.34 18.42
CA THR A 122 -24.07 -10.29 18.27
C THR A 122 -25.51 -10.78 18.52
N GLY A 123 -25.77 -12.09 18.42
CA GLY A 123 -27.10 -12.65 18.69
C GLY A 123 -27.30 -14.09 18.21
N PHE A 124 -28.55 -14.56 18.29
CA PHE A 124 -28.96 -15.90 17.86
C PHE A 124 -30.16 -15.86 16.92
N ILE A 125 -30.26 -16.91 16.12
CA ILE A 125 -31.42 -17.26 15.30
C ILE A 125 -31.82 -18.70 15.67
N SER A 126 -33.09 -18.93 15.99
CA SER A 126 -33.63 -20.29 16.20
C SER A 126 -35.10 -20.34 15.77
N ALA A 127 -35.65 -21.56 15.67
CA ALA A 127 -37.07 -21.80 15.44
C ALA A 127 -37.74 -22.29 16.75
N ASP A 128 -39.06 -22.08 16.88
CA ASP A 128 -39.82 -22.48 18.07
C ASP A 128 -40.36 -23.92 17.92
N HIS A 129 -39.80 -24.83 18.73
CA HIS A 129 -40.09 -26.25 18.79
C HIS A 129 -41.08 -26.60 19.91
N SER A 130 -41.61 -25.61 20.63
CA SER A 130 -42.60 -25.80 21.71
C SER A 130 -44.03 -25.95 21.20
N MET A 131 -44.26 -25.71 19.91
CA MET A 131 -45.57 -25.62 19.29
C MET A 131 -46.23 -27.00 19.06
N GLY A 132 -47.55 -27.05 19.23
CA GLY A 132 -48.35 -28.25 18.97
C GLY A 132 -48.01 -29.43 19.87
N GLY A 133 -47.59 -30.55 19.27
CA GLY A 133 -47.04 -31.73 19.96
C GLY A 133 -45.57 -31.59 20.38
N GLY A 134 -44.91 -30.50 19.97
CA GLY A 134 -43.46 -30.30 20.03
C GLY A 134 -42.74 -30.82 18.78
N GLY A 135 -41.48 -30.44 18.62
CA GLY A 135 -40.60 -30.97 17.57
C GLY A 135 -39.13 -31.12 17.98
N THR A 136 -38.34 -31.73 17.10
CA THR A 136 -36.87 -31.80 17.15
C THR A 136 -36.33 -31.58 15.75
N SER A 137 -35.15 -30.96 15.65
CA SER A 137 -34.49 -30.65 14.39
C SER A 137 -32.98 -30.81 14.51
N VAL A 138 -32.35 -31.14 13.38
CA VAL A 138 -30.90 -31.18 13.22
C VAL A 138 -30.56 -30.38 11.97
N LEU A 139 -29.57 -29.50 12.06
CA LEU A 139 -29.01 -28.74 10.95
C LEU A 139 -28.15 -29.67 10.09
N THR A 140 -28.23 -29.53 8.77
CA THR A 140 -27.34 -30.27 7.86
C THR A 140 -26.49 -29.37 6.98
N ASP A 141 -26.94 -28.15 6.70
CA ASP A 141 -26.15 -27.14 6.00
C ASP A 141 -26.74 -25.73 6.16
N VAL A 142 -25.92 -24.71 5.87
CA VAL A 142 -26.27 -23.29 5.89
C VAL A 142 -25.68 -22.62 4.64
N ALA A 143 -26.48 -21.83 3.94
CA ALA A 143 -26.01 -21.04 2.80
C ALA A 143 -26.41 -19.57 2.94
N ILE A 144 -25.57 -18.65 2.43
CA ILE A 144 -25.78 -17.21 2.54
C ILE A 144 -26.02 -16.61 1.15
N GLY A 145 -27.10 -15.83 1.00
CA GLY A 145 -27.39 -15.07 -0.21
C GLY A 145 -26.58 -13.76 -0.28
N MET A 146 -26.46 -13.18 -1.48
CA MET A 146 -25.64 -11.96 -1.68
C MET A 146 -26.16 -10.73 -0.92
N ALA A 147 -27.45 -10.65 -0.57
CA ALA A 147 -27.99 -9.59 0.28
C ALA A 147 -27.91 -9.94 1.79
N GLY A 148 -27.22 -11.04 2.14
CA GLY A 148 -27.01 -11.51 3.51
C GLY A 148 -28.13 -12.37 4.06
N GLU A 149 -29.05 -12.87 3.22
CA GLU A 149 -30.12 -13.76 3.66
C GLU A 149 -29.56 -15.13 4.05
N ILE A 150 -30.18 -15.75 5.05
CA ILE A 150 -29.65 -16.97 5.66
C ILE A 150 -30.58 -18.12 5.31
N PHE A 151 -30.08 -19.07 4.53
CA PHE A 151 -30.77 -20.30 4.19
C PHE A 151 -30.25 -21.42 5.08
N VAL A 152 -31.14 -22.25 5.61
CA VAL A 152 -30.79 -23.44 6.40
C VAL A 152 -31.46 -24.67 5.81
N SER A 153 -30.77 -25.80 5.91
CA SER A 153 -31.38 -27.12 5.73
C SER A 153 -31.23 -27.97 6.96
N GLY A 154 -32.08 -28.98 7.04
CA GLY A 154 -31.95 -30.00 8.06
C GLY A 154 -32.93 -31.13 7.86
N TYR A 155 -33.05 -31.95 8.89
CA TYR A 155 -34.12 -32.92 9.02
C TYR A 155 -34.84 -32.76 10.35
N PHE A 156 -36.15 -33.02 10.36
CA PHE A 156 -37.00 -32.71 11.51
C PHE A 156 -38.09 -33.76 11.78
N TYR A 157 -38.57 -33.76 13.01
CA TYR A 157 -39.72 -34.52 13.48
C TYR A 157 -40.62 -33.65 14.36
N GLY A 158 -41.93 -33.88 14.32
CA GLY A 158 -42.91 -33.10 15.08
C GLY A 158 -43.32 -31.81 14.38
N GLU A 159 -43.67 -30.79 15.17
CA GLU A 159 -44.16 -29.49 14.67
C GLU A 159 -43.16 -28.38 15.04
N ILE A 160 -42.75 -27.57 14.06
CA ILE A 160 -41.76 -26.48 14.23
C ILE A 160 -42.32 -25.18 13.65
N ALA A 161 -42.18 -24.10 14.41
CA ALA A 161 -42.68 -22.78 14.07
C ALA A 161 -41.55 -21.80 13.71
N PHE A 162 -41.59 -21.31 12.47
CA PHE A 162 -40.68 -20.30 11.96
C PHE A 162 -41.37 -18.92 12.01
N GLY A 163 -41.13 -18.18 13.12
CA GLY A 163 -41.29 -16.71 13.25
C GLY A 163 -42.71 -16.07 13.18
N PRO A 164 -42.99 -15.02 13.99
CA PRO A 164 -44.11 -14.11 13.77
C PRO A 164 -43.66 -12.66 13.39
N PRO A 165 -44.50 -11.83 12.74
CA PRO A 165 -45.93 -12.05 12.48
C PRO A 165 -46.36 -11.88 11.01
N GLY A 166 -46.35 -12.95 10.21
CA GLY A 166 -47.23 -13.03 9.04
C GLY A 166 -46.78 -13.86 7.84
N PRO A 167 -47.39 -15.04 7.60
CA PRO A 167 -47.95 -15.96 8.59
C PRO A 167 -46.82 -16.77 9.25
N ASN A 168 -47.04 -17.32 10.45
CA ASN A 168 -46.10 -18.31 11.02
C ASN A 168 -45.95 -19.46 10.03
N THR A 169 -44.76 -19.66 9.48
CA THR A 169 -44.55 -20.83 8.61
C THR A 169 -44.31 -22.04 9.49
N MET A 170 -45.33 -22.90 9.55
CA MET A 170 -45.32 -24.13 10.33
C MET A 170 -44.97 -25.29 9.41
N ILE A 171 -43.90 -26.02 9.73
CA ILE A 171 -43.65 -27.36 9.16
C ILE A 171 -44.09 -28.42 10.16
N SER A 172 -44.61 -29.54 9.66
CA SER A 172 -45.21 -30.59 10.50
C SER A 172 -44.97 -31.99 9.95
N ASN A 173 -44.35 -32.84 10.77
CA ASN A 173 -44.12 -34.25 10.50
C ASN A 173 -44.63 -35.07 11.70
N LEU A 174 -45.71 -35.82 11.50
CA LEU A 174 -46.35 -36.65 12.53
C LEU A 174 -46.26 -38.16 12.20
N ASN A 175 -45.27 -38.55 11.40
CA ASN A 175 -45.06 -39.95 10.99
C ASN A 175 -44.69 -40.84 12.19
N ALA A 176 -45.45 -41.91 12.40
CA ALA A 176 -45.35 -42.72 13.61
C ALA A 176 -44.05 -43.53 13.66
N GLY A 177 -43.11 -43.13 14.52
CA GLY A 177 -41.87 -43.86 14.75
C GLY A 177 -40.61 -43.01 14.92
N TYR A 178 -40.73 -41.67 14.98
CA TYR A 178 -39.60 -40.74 14.83
C TYR A 178 -38.92 -40.88 13.45
N HIS A 179 -39.73 -40.98 12.39
CA HIS A 179 -39.24 -40.81 11.03
C HIS A 179 -38.92 -39.34 10.82
N TYR A 180 -37.68 -39.02 10.45
CA TYR A 180 -37.25 -37.68 10.09
C TYR A 180 -37.54 -37.42 8.61
N GLU A 181 -37.79 -36.15 8.28
CA GLU A 181 -38.01 -35.67 6.90
C GLU A 181 -37.17 -34.41 6.70
N GLY A 182 -36.72 -34.17 5.47
CA GLY A 182 -35.95 -32.97 5.13
C GLY A 182 -36.77 -31.68 5.25
N PHE A 183 -36.11 -30.57 5.55
CA PHE A 183 -36.67 -29.22 5.42
C PHE A 183 -35.62 -28.22 4.94
N VAL A 184 -36.11 -27.13 4.36
CA VAL A 184 -35.34 -25.92 4.03
C VAL A 184 -36.08 -24.68 4.50
N ALA A 185 -35.37 -23.66 4.95
CA ALA A 185 -35.96 -22.39 5.40
C ALA A 185 -35.05 -21.19 5.10
N ARG A 186 -35.64 -20.00 4.95
CA ARG A 186 -34.92 -18.73 4.76
C ARG A 186 -35.26 -17.75 5.87
N ALA A 187 -34.24 -17.08 6.40
CA ALA A 187 -34.35 -15.88 7.21
C ALA A 187 -33.79 -14.66 6.46
N ASP A 188 -34.28 -13.47 6.82
CA ASP A 188 -33.66 -12.21 6.42
C ASP A 188 -32.28 -11.99 7.09
N PRO A 189 -31.49 -11.00 6.69
CA PRO A 189 -30.17 -10.74 7.28
C PRO A 189 -30.21 -10.40 8.79
N MET A 190 -31.36 -9.97 9.32
CA MET A 190 -31.55 -9.73 10.75
C MET A 190 -31.87 -11.02 11.53
N GLY A 191 -32.19 -12.11 10.84
CA GLY A 191 -32.55 -13.41 11.42
C GLY A 191 -34.05 -13.65 11.59
N ASN A 192 -34.92 -12.85 10.96
CA ASN A 192 -36.36 -13.12 10.97
C ASN A 192 -36.70 -14.14 9.88
N TRP A 193 -37.36 -15.23 10.26
CA TRP A 193 -37.78 -16.26 9.32
C TRP A 193 -38.84 -15.75 8.34
N MET A 194 -38.62 -15.99 7.05
CA MET A 194 -39.46 -15.55 5.93
C MET A 194 -40.37 -16.68 5.45
N TRP A 195 -39.79 -17.86 5.22
CA TRP A 195 -40.51 -19.08 4.80
C TRP A 195 -39.76 -20.34 5.24
N ALA A 196 -40.47 -21.47 5.29
CA ALA A 196 -39.94 -22.81 5.51
C ALA A 196 -40.76 -23.84 4.71
N THR A 197 -40.08 -24.77 4.06
CA THR A 197 -40.67 -25.82 3.21
C THR A 197 -40.15 -27.17 3.68
N SER A 198 -41.06 -28.09 4.04
CA SER A 198 -40.74 -29.46 4.44
C SER A 198 -41.01 -30.46 3.33
N PHE A 199 -40.19 -31.50 3.25
CA PHE A 199 -40.44 -32.66 2.41
C PHE A 199 -41.37 -33.64 3.12
N SER A 200 -41.93 -34.59 2.37
CA SER A 200 -42.88 -35.56 2.94
C SER A 200 -42.80 -36.90 2.23
N THR A 201 -42.31 -37.91 2.94
CA THR A 201 -42.13 -39.27 2.43
C THR A 201 -43.29 -40.17 2.83
N LEU A 202 -43.78 -40.97 1.88
CA LEU A 202 -44.83 -41.95 2.11
C LEU A 202 -44.28 -43.19 2.82
N VAL A 203 -44.28 -43.15 4.16
CA VAL A 203 -43.83 -44.27 5.01
C VAL A 203 -44.74 -45.49 4.83
N ASN A 204 -44.22 -46.53 4.17
CA ASN A 204 -44.87 -47.83 4.00
C ASN A 204 -44.31 -48.92 4.93
N GLY A 205 -43.33 -48.58 5.77
CA GLY A 205 -42.77 -49.44 6.81
C GLY A 205 -41.64 -50.34 6.32
N THR A 206 -40.97 -49.95 5.23
CA THR A 206 -39.75 -50.61 4.73
C THR A 206 -38.46 -49.86 5.07
N GLY A 207 -38.56 -48.63 5.59
CA GLY A 207 -37.43 -47.80 5.99
C GLY A 207 -37.26 -46.58 5.08
N GLU A 208 -38.37 -46.02 4.61
CA GLU A 208 -38.45 -44.85 3.75
C GLU A 208 -38.06 -43.57 4.52
N PHE A 209 -37.35 -42.65 3.85
CA PHE A 209 -36.80 -41.43 4.44
C PHE A 209 -36.54 -40.34 3.39
N SER A 210 -36.42 -39.09 3.84
CA SER A 210 -35.83 -37.97 3.09
C SER A 210 -34.92 -37.14 4.00
N GLU A 211 -33.68 -36.89 3.58
CA GLU A 211 -32.67 -36.16 4.34
C GLU A 211 -31.93 -35.19 3.41
N VAL A 212 -31.69 -33.94 3.84
CA VAL A 212 -30.92 -32.95 3.07
C VAL A 212 -29.44 -33.12 3.39
N GLY A 213 -28.58 -33.13 2.37
CA GLY A 213 -27.13 -33.23 2.50
C GLY A 213 -26.41 -31.88 2.39
N ALA A 214 -26.73 -31.08 1.38
CA ALA A 214 -26.07 -29.79 1.13
C ALA A 214 -26.98 -28.77 0.43
N LEU A 215 -26.62 -27.50 0.57
CA LEU A 215 -27.28 -26.32 0.00
C LEU A 215 -26.29 -25.47 -0.81
N ALA A 216 -26.81 -24.77 -1.82
CA ALA A 216 -26.08 -23.70 -2.47
C ALA A 216 -27.04 -22.62 -2.98
N VAL A 217 -26.65 -21.35 -2.94
CA VAL A 217 -27.45 -20.21 -3.39
C VAL A 217 -26.76 -19.57 -4.59
N ASP A 218 -27.50 -19.33 -5.68
CA ASP A 218 -26.95 -18.66 -6.85
C ASP A 218 -26.98 -17.12 -6.74
N MET A 219 -26.33 -16.43 -7.68
CA MET A 219 -26.29 -14.95 -7.72
C MET A 219 -27.66 -14.30 -8.00
N MET A 220 -28.70 -15.07 -8.35
CA MET A 220 -30.08 -14.58 -8.49
C MET A 220 -30.88 -14.75 -7.19
N GLY A 221 -30.28 -15.38 -6.18
CA GLY A 221 -30.90 -15.68 -4.89
C GLY A 221 -31.73 -16.97 -4.91
N ASP A 222 -31.66 -17.80 -5.95
CA ASP A 222 -32.34 -19.09 -5.97
C ASP A 222 -31.56 -20.15 -5.17
N LEU A 223 -32.30 -21.04 -4.51
CA LEU A 223 -31.75 -22.08 -3.64
C LEU A 223 -31.70 -23.42 -4.37
N PHE A 224 -30.50 -24.00 -4.47
CA PHE A 224 -30.30 -25.39 -4.83
C PHE A 224 -30.19 -26.24 -3.57
N VAL A 225 -30.83 -27.41 -3.58
CA VAL A 225 -30.91 -28.35 -2.46
C VAL A 225 -30.60 -29.74 -2.98
N THR A 226 -29.72 -30.48 -2.28
CA THR A 226 -29.42 -31.88 -2.60
C THR A 226 -29.44 -32.75 -1.35
N GLY A 227 -29.70 -34.04 -1.50
CA GLY A 227 -29.76 -34.97 -0.38
C GLY A 227 -30.10 -36.42 -0.78
N GLU A 228 -30.29 -37.26 0.22
CA GLU A 228 -30.65 -38.68 0.08
C GLU A 228 -32.15 -38.90 0.31
N PHE A 229 -32.77 -39.77 -0.48
CA PHE A 229 -34.15 -40.20 -0.24
C PHE A 229 -34.42 -41.65 -0.69
N SER A 230 -35.44 -42.26 -0.09
CA SER A 230 -35.92 -43.59 -0.47
C SER A 230 -37.42 -43.71 -0.19
N GLY A 231 -38.18 -44.21 -1.17
CA GLY A 231 -39.64 -44.18 -1.17
C GLY A 231 -40.22 -43.10 -2.09
N GLU A 232 -41.53 -42.88 -1.98
CA GLU A 232 -42.27 -41.82 -2.69
C GLU A 232 -42.27 -40.55 -1.82
N THR A 233 -41.54 -39.51 -2.25
CA THR A 233 -41.32 -38.27 -1.48
C THR A 233 -41.80 -37.07 -2.28
N ASP A 234 -42.57 -36.19 -1.64
CA ASP A 234 -42.95 -34.86 -2.15
C ASP A 234 -41.94 -33.80 -1.68
N PHE A 235 -41.39 -33.04 -2.63
CA PHE A 235 -40.36 -32.02 -2.42
C PHE A 235 -40.94 -30.58 -2.39
N GLY A 236 -42.24 -30.44 -2.14
CA GLY A 236 -42.92 -29.12 -2.07
C GLY A 236 -43.82 -28.84 -3.27
N GLY A 237 -44.45 -29.88 -3.83
CA GLY A 237 -45.42 -29.79 -4.93
C GLY A 237 -45.18 -30.78 -6.07
N MET A 238 -44.04 -31.47 -6.07
CA MET A 238 -43.71 -32.53 -7.02
C MET A 238 -43.15 -33.74 -6.29
N SER A 239 -43.75 -34.90 -6.57
CA SER A 239 -43.36 -36.18 -5.96
C SER A 239 -42.54 -37.02 -6.93
N ILE A 240 -41.45 -37.60 -6.42
CA ILE A 240 -40.62 -38.59 -7.11
C ILE A 240 -40.48 -39.84 -6.22
N ASN A 241 -40.15 -40.99 -6.82
CA ASN A 241 -40.08 -42.26 -6.08
C ASN A 241 -38.82 -43.05 -6.42
N ALA A 242 -38.00 -43.32 -5.40
CA ALA A 242 -36.85 -44.21 -5.46
C ALA A 242 -37.14 -45.56 -4.78
N THR A 243 -36.49 -46.63 -5.24
CA THR A 243 -36.59 -47.99 -4.64
C THR A 243 -35.35 -48.42 -3.84
N SER A 244 -34.38 -47.52 -3.82
CA SER A 244 -33.04 -47.55 -3.23
C SER A 244 -32.82 -46.17 -2.61
N PRO A 245 -31.83 -45.99 -1.71
CA PRO A 245 -31.30 -44.68 -1.41
C PRO A 245 -30.70 -44.09 -2.70
N ASP A 246 -31.40 -43.10 -3.26
CA ASP A 246 -30.97 -42.33 -4.43
C ASP A 246 -30.71 -40.87 -3.98
N VAL A 247 -29.93 -40.12 -4.77
CA VAL A 247 -29.71 -38.68 -4.55
C VAL A 247 -30.77 -37.86 -5.30
N PHE A 248 -31.38 -36.87 -4.64
CA PHE A 248 -32.22 -35.86 -5.30
C PHE A 248 -31.48 -34.54 -5.46
N VAL A 249 -31.86 -33.76 -6.48
CA VAL A 249 -31.43 -32.36 -6.64
C VAL A 249 -32.67 -31.54 -6.98
N ALA A 250 -32.92 -30.48 -6.22
CA ALA A 250 -34.06 -29.59 -6.34
C ALA A 250 -33.61 -28.13 -6.43
N LYS A 251 -34.30 -27.32 -7.24
CA LYS A 251 -34.17 -25.87 -7.27
C LYS A 251 -35.46 -25.23 -6.74
N PHE A 252 -35.33 -24.30 -5.80
CA PHE A 252 -36.40 -23.49 -5.24
C PHE A 252 -36.19 -22.02 -5.59
N ASP A 253 -37.28 -21.30 -5.85
CA ASP A 253 -37.29 -19.83 -5.79
C ASP A 253 -36.93 -19.42 -4.37
N GLY A 254 -35.77 -18.77 -4.18
CA GLY A 254 -35.29 -18.44 -2.83
C GLY A 254 -36.10 -17.33 -2.16
N ASN A 255 -36.86 -16.53 -2.91
CA ASN A 255 -37.72 -15.51 -2.34
C ASN A 255 -39.03 -16.07 -1.80
N MET A 256 -39.65 -17.00 -2.53
CA MET A 256 -40.97 -17.56 -2.25
C MET A 256 -40.95 -18.93 -1.57
N GLY A 257 -39.82 -19.64 -1.58
CA GLY A 257 -39.69 -21.02 -1.06
C GLY A 257 -40.40 -22.07 -1.90
N THR A 258 -40.79 -21.73 -3.15
CA THR A 258 -41.55 -22.59 -4.05
C THR A 258 -40.63 -23.42 -4.94
N LEU A 259 -40.93 -24.72 -5.07
CA LEU A 259 -40.17 -25.65 -5.89
C LEU A 259 -40.30 -25.31 -7.40
N SER A 260 -39.16 -25.05 -8.06
CA SER A 260 -39.08 -24.82 -9.50
C SER A 260 -38.94 -26.13 -10.28
N TRP A 261 -38.01 -26.99 -9.88
CA TRP A 261 -37.84 -28.33 -10.45
C TRP A 261 -37.15 -29.27 -9.45
N VAL A 262 -37.37 -30.58 -9.61
CA VAL A 262 -36.66 -31.65 -8.88
C VAL A 262 -36.32 -32.79 -9.83
N ILE A 263 -35.13 -33.36 -9.69
CA ILE A 263 -34.64 -34.56 -10.39
C ILE A 263 -33.99 -35.50 -9.39
N ASN A 264 -33.77 -36.77 -9.77
CA ASN A 264 -32.94 -37.70 -9.02
C ASN A 264 -31.92 -38.42 -9.90
N GLY A 265 -30.89 -38.95 -9.23
CA GLY A 265 -29.96 -39.90 -9.80
C GLY A 265 -29.38 -40.84 -8.75
N GLY A 266 -28.99 -42.02 -9.19
CA GLY A 266 -28.61 -43.16 -8.33
C GLY A 266 -28.94 -44.48 -9.01
N GLY A 267 -28.96 -45.57 -8.25
CA GLY A 267 -29.36 -46.87 -8.77
C GLY A 267 -29.22 -48.01 -7.77
N ILE A 268 -28.81 -49.19 -8.27
CA ILE A 268 -28.65 -50.36 -7.42
C ILE A 268 -27.31 -50.25 -6.69
N GLY A 269 -27.36 -49.75 -5.46
CA GLY A 269 -26.20 -49.59 -4.60
C GLY A 269 -26.52 -48.75 -3.37
N THR A 270 -25.48 -48.16 -2.82
CA THR A 270 -25.51 -47.03 -1.89
C THR A 270 -25.08 -45.79 -2.66
N ASP A 271 -26.01 -44.90 -3.02
CA ASP A 271 -25.70 -43.59 -3.61
C ASP A 271 -25.90 -42.49 -2.56
N ARG A 272 -24.92 -41.60 -2.39
CA ARG A 272 -24.92 -40.51 -1.39
C ARG A 272 -24.33 -39.23 -1.94
N VAL A 273 -24.66 -38.10 -1.33
CA VAL A 273 -24.07 -36.78 -1.60
C VAL A 273 -23.42 -36.23 -0.34
N PHE A 274 -22.30 -35.53 -0.49
CA PHE A 274 -21.61 -34.85 0.61
C PHE A 274 -21.71 -33.33 0.49
N ASP A 275 -21.42 -32.78 -0.70
CA ASP A 275 -21.31 -31.34 -0.91
C ASP A 275 -21.70 -30.94 -2.35
N MET A 276 -22.02 -29.67 -2.56
CA MET A 276 -22.48 -29.07 -3.81
C MET A 276 -22.03 -27.61 -3.97
N SER A 277 -21.54 -27.26 -5.15
CA SER A 277 -21.06 -25.90 -5.46
C SER A 277 -21.66 -25.34 -6.74
N ILE A 278 -22.00 -24.04 -6.73
CA ILE A 278 -22.53 -23.31 -7.89
C ILE A 278 -21.45 -23.20 -8.98
N THR A 279 -21.83 -23.44 -10.23
CA THR A 279 -20.96 -23.20 -11.39
C THR A 279 -21.08 -21.75 -11.88
N PRO A 280 -20.06 -21.19 -12.55
CA PRO A 280 -20.17 -19.87 -13.19
C PRO A 280 -21.27 -19.74 -14.25
N SER A 281 -21.87 -20.87 -14.67
CA SER A 281 -23.04 -20.94 -15.55
C SER A 281 -24.39 -20.93 -14.82
N GLY A 282 -24.41 -20.76 -13.49
CA GLY A 282 -25.62 -20.80 -12.64
C GLY A 282 -26.20 -22.20 -12.42
N GLY A 283 -25.46 -23.25 -12.79
CA GLY A 283 -25.78 -24.64 -12.49
C GLY A 283 -25.07 -25.11 -11.23
N VAL A 284 -25.02 -26.42 -11.00
CA VAL A 284 -24.37 -27.03 -9.82
C VAL A 284 -23.46 -28.19 -10.19
N LYS A 285 -22.38 -28.35 -9.41
CA LYS A 285 -21.57 -29.57 -9.34
C LYS A 285 -21.74 -30.21 -7.97
N LEU A 286 -21.96 -31.52 -7.95
CA LEU A 286 -22.18 -32.29 -6.73
C LEU A 286 -21.07 -33.32 -6.52
N ALA A 287 -20.59 -33.44 -5.28
CA ALA A 287 -19.75 -34.53 -4.81
C ALA A 287 -20.63 -35.67 -4.31
N THR A 288 -20.78 -36.72 -5.14
CA THR A 288 -21.53 -37.93 -4.77
C THR A 288 -20.61 -39.15 -4.65
N MET A 289 -21.08 -40.24 -4.08
CA MET A 289 -20.39 -41.54 -4.11
C MET A 289 -21.34 -42.68 -4.50
N THR A 290 -20.79 -43.75 -5.04
CA THR A 290 -21.54 -44.98 -5.39
C THR A 290 -20.69 -46.24 -5.22
N ASP A 291 -21.29 -47.32 -4.70
CA ASP A 291 -20.70 -48.67 -4.66
C ASP A 291 -21.14 -49.55 -5.86
N GLY A 292 -21.98 -49.00 -6.75
CA GLY A 292 -22.69 -49.74 -7.78
C GLY A 292 -22.83 -48.99 -9.10
N ILE A 293 -24.04 -48.56 -9.43
CA ILE A 293 -24.36 -47.83 -10.67
C ILE A 293 -25.08 -46.54 -10.30
N SER A 294 -24.40 -45.41 -10.49
CA SER A 294 -25.01 -44.08 -10.37
C SER A 294 -25.55 -43.65 -11.74
N GLN A 295 -26.88 -43.65 -11.90
CA GLN A 295 -27.55 -43.26 -13.15
C GLN A 295 -28.25 -41.92 -13.02
N TRP A 296 -27.94 -41.00 -13.93
CA TRP A 296 -28.46 -39.64 -14.00
C TRP A 296 -29.11 -39.40 -15.37
N GLY A 297 -30.41 -39.66 -15.46
CA GLY A 297 -31.15 -39.62 -16.72
C GLY A 297 -30.61 -40.63 -17.76
N THR A 298 -29.99 -40.12 -18.82
CA THR A 298 -29.32 -40.94 -19.85
C THR A 298 -27.83 -41.19 -19.59
N THR A 299 -27.25 -40.48 -18.64
CA THR A 299 -25.83 -40.58 -18.27
C THR A 299 -25.70 -41.60 -17.13
N SER A 300 -24.63 -42.39 -17.12
CA SER A 300 -24.38 -43.34 -16.04
C SER A 300 -22.90 -43.59 -15.80
N TYR A 301 -22.57 -43.78 -14.52
CA TYR A 301 -21.28 -44.28 -14.06
C TYR A 301 -21.44 -45.65 -13.41
N ILE A 302 -20.40 -46.47 -13.46
CA ILE A 302 -20.33 -47.77 -12.79
C ILE A 302 -19.05 -47.77 -11.95
N ALA A 303 -19.16 -48.07 -10.67
CA ALA A 303 -18.03 -48.12 -9.75
C ALA A 303 -16.93 -49.07 -10.25
N ASN A 304 -15.69 -48.60 -10.23
CA ASN A 304 -14.48 -49.35 -10.53
C ASN A 304 -13.86 -49.95 -9.25
N GLY A 305 -13.97 -49.24 -8.12
CA GLY A 305 -13.52 -49.64 -6.79
C GLY A 305 -14.57 -50.37 -5.97
N ASN A 306 -14.39 -50.35 -4.65
CA ASN A 306 -15.40 -50.77 -3.67
C ASN A 306 -16.41 -49.65 -3.39
N LEU A 307 -15.97 -48.40 -3.55
CA LEU A 307 -16.74 -47.18 -3.36
C LEU A 307 -16.00 -46.07 -4.13
N ASP A 308 -16.66 -45.47 -5.11
CA ASP A 308 -16.09 -44.45 -5.99
C ASP A 308 -16.78 -43.11 -5.77
N ALA A 309 -16.03 -42.01 -5.84
CA ALA A 309 -16.61 -40.67 -5.92
C ALA A 309 -17.09 -40.40 -7.35
N VAL A 310 -18.22 -39.72 -7.50
CA VAL A 310 -18.81 -39.33 -8.78
C VAL A 310 -19.18 -37.86 -8.71
N ILE A 311 -18.51 -37.05 -9.51
CA ILE A 311 -18.86 -35.63 -9.67
C ILE A 311 -19.95 -35.53 -10.74
N VAL A 312 -21.10 -34.97 -10.37
CA VAL A 312 -22.26 -34.78 -11.25
C VAL A 312 -22.40 -33.30 -11.56
N GLU A 313 -22.62 -32.93 -12.83
CA GLU A 313 -22.79 -31.54 -13.26
C GLU A 313 -24.16 -31.33 -13.89
N ILE A 314 -24.90 -30.31 -13.44
CA ILE A 314 -26.31 -30.04 -13.76
C ILE A 314 -26.45 -28.55 -14.08
N ASP A 315 -27.23 -28.21 -15.11
CA ASP A 315 -27.50 -26.82 -15.51
C ASP A 315 -28.58 -26.14 -14.62
N PRO A 316 -28.80 -24.81 -14.74
CA PRO A 316 -29.80 -24.09 -13.94
C PRO A 316 -31.25 -24.59 -14.12
N ASN A 317 -31.52 -25.36 -15.18
CA ASN A 317 -32.84 -25.86 -15.58
C ASN A 317 -33.04 -27.34 -15.22
N GLY A 318 -32.10 -27.96 -14.51
CA GLY A 318 -32.16 -29.37 -14.12
C GLY A 318 -31.71 -30.36 -15.21
N ALA A 319 -31.02 -29.90 -16.26
CA ALA A 319 -30.45 -30.79 -17.26
C ALA A 319 -29.05 -31.29 -16.83
N VAL A 320 -28.89 -32.61 -16.73
CA VAL A 320 -27.60 -33.25 -16.43
C VAL A 320 -26.63 -33.06 -17.59
N LEU A 321 -25.55 -32.32 -17.35
CA LEU A 321 -24.49 -32.03 -18.34
C LEU A 321 -23.47 -33.17 -18.44
N GLY A 322 -23.18 -33.85 -17.33
CA GLY A 322 -22.26 -35.00 -17.33
C GLY A 322 -21.98 -35.58 -15.94
N THR A 323 -21.23 -36.69 -15.92
CA THR A 323 -20.72 -37.32 -14.70
C THR A 323 -19.25 -37.69 -14.86
N THR A 324 -18.42 -37.42 -13.85
CA THR A 324 -16.99 -37.75 -13.79
C THR A 324 -16.72 -38.62 -12.56
N GLY A 325 -16.47 -39.92 -12.77
CA GLY A 325 -16.12 -40.83 -11.68
C GLY A 325 -14.63 -40.84 -11.37
N ILE A 326 -14.30 -40.93 -10.09
CA ILE A 326 -12.95 -40.99 -9.52
C ILE A 326 -12.90 -42.22 -8.61
N GLY A 327 -12.19 -43.25 -9.05
CA GLY A 327 -12.03 -44.48 -8.28
C GLY A 327 -11.16 -45.52 -8.98
N THR A 328 -10.62 -46.43 -8.17
CA THR A 328 -9.61 -47.42 -8.58
C THR A 328 -9.93 -48.79 -8.01
N SER A 329 -9.53 -49.86 -8.71
CA SER A 329 -10.04 -51.20 -8.43
C SER A 329 -9.70 -51.74 -7.03
N ASN A 330 -10.75 -52.16 -6.29
CA ASN A 330 -10.71 -52.62 -4.90
C ASN A 330 -10.30 -51.53 -3.88
N GLN A 331 -10.38 -50.26 -4.25
CA GLN A 331 -10.07 -49.09 -3.41
C GLN A 331 -11.34 -48.32 -3.07
N ILE A 332 -11.23 -47.38 -2.14
CA ILE A 332 -12.27 -46.46 -1.69
C ILE A 332 -11.80 -45.04 -2.05
N THR A 333 -12.69 -44.24 -2.63
CA THR A 333 -12.46 -42.82 -2.88
C THR A 333 -13.75 -42.07 -2.58
N ILE A 334 -13.65 -41.04 -1.74
CA ILE A 334 -14.77 -40.17 -1.37
C ILE A 334 -14.28 -38.73 -1.52
N VAL A 335 -15.03 -37.91 -2.26
CA VAL A 335 -14.91 -36.45 -2.21
C VAL A 335 -15.91 -35.99 -1.16
N LEU A 336 -15.41 -35.28 -0.14
CA LEU A 336 -16.24 -34.73 0.93
C LEU A 336 -16.59 -33.27 0.62
N GLU A 337 -15.60 -32.51 0.13
CA GLU A 337 -15.71 -31.08 -0.18
C GLU A 337 -15.50 -30.83 -1.67
N ILE A 338 -16.28 -29.94 -2.27
CA ILE A 338 -16.16 -29.47 -3.65
C ILE A 338 -16.41 -27.97 -3.75
N HIS A 339 -15.45 -27.21 -4.28
CA HIS A 339 -15.60 -25.78 -4.51
C HIS A 339 -15.31 -25.43 -5.98
N VAL A 340 -16.10 -24.57 -6.60
CA VAL A 340 -15.90 -24.10 -7.97
C VAL A 340 -15.63 -22.61 -7.98
N ASP A 341 -14.46 -22.19 -8.46
CA ASP A 341 -14.14 -20.76 -8.57
C ASP A 341 -14.86 -20.09 -9.76
N ALA A 342 -14.89 -18.75 -9.76
CA ALA A 342 -15.46 -17.95 -10.86
C ALA A 342 -14.79 -18.22 -12.23
N GLY A 343 -13.57 -18.76 -12.24
CA GLY A 343 -12.87 -19.22 -13.45
C GLY A 343 -13.28 -20.62 -13.93
N GLY A 344 -14.19 -21.29 -13.22
CA GLY A 344 -14.69 -22.64 -13.51
C GLY A 344 -13.74 -23.76 -13.10
N ASN A 345 -12.67 -23.49 -12.36
CA ASN A 345 -11.79 -24.53 -11.82
C ASN A 345 -12.50 -25.23 -10.65
N THR A 346 -12.38 -26.55 -10.57
CA THR A 346 -13.03 -27.34 -9.51
C THR A 346 -11.99 -27.85 -8.53
N TYR A 347 -12.06 -27.36 -7.30
CA TYR A 347 -11.29 -27.81 -6.15
C TYR A 347 -12.07 -28.91 -5.44
N MET A 348 -11.37 -29.94 -4.97
CA MET A 348 -11.97 -31.08 -4.27
C MET A 348 -11.06 -31.48 -3.11
N ALA A 349 -11.66 -31.79 -1.96
CA ALA A 349 -10.97 -32.46 -0.86
C ALA A 349 -11.73 -33.70 -0.41
N GLY A 350 -10.99 -34.71 0.04
CA GLY A 350 -11.61 -35.97 0.46
C GLY A 350 -10.60 -37.02 0.91
N THR A 351 -11.07 -38.26 1.04
CA THR A 351 -10.28 -39.40 1.55
C THR A 351 -10.18 -40.51 0.51
N PHE A 352 -9.02 -41.15 0.40
CA PHE A 352 -8.77 -42.20 -0.58
C PHE A 352 -7.69 -43.20 -0.14
N ASP A 353 -7.71 -44.41 -0.68
CA ASP A 353 -6.56 -45.32 -0.69
C ASP A 353 -6.02 -45.60 -2.10
N GLY A 354 -4.74 -45.93 -2.17
CA GLY A 354 -4.06 -46.28 -3.43
C GLY A 354 -3.74 -45.08 -4.33
N THR A 355 -4.13 -45.15 -5.61
CA THR A 355 -3.78 -44.14 -6.63
C THR A 355 -5.01 -43.74 -7.42
N ILE A 356 -5.29 -42.44 -7.47
CA ILE A 356 -6.42 -41.85 -8.20
C ILE A 356 -5.93 -40.82 -9.23
N THR A 357 -6.73 -40.58 -10.27
CA THR A 357 -6.40 -39.67 -11.37
C THR A 357 -7.68 -39.06 -11.92
N SER A 358 -7.76 -37.73 -11.91
CA SER A 358 -8.86 -36.96 -12.49
C SER A 358 -8.34 -35.58 -12.91
N GLY A 359 -9.09 -34.82 -13.72
CA GLY A 359 -8.84 -33.38 -13.96
C GLY A 359 -7.47 -32.94 -14.51
N GLY A 360 -6.55 -33.85 -14.85
CA GLY A 360 -5.16 -33.55 -15.21
C GLY A 360 -4.13 -33.78 -14.09
N TRP A 361 -4.56 -34.15 -12.88
CA TRP A 361 -3.72 -34.43 -11.72
C TRP A 361 -3.70 -35.93 -11.36
N THR A 362 -2.81 -36.33 -10.45
CA THR A 362 -2.70 -37.71 -9.94
C THR A 362 -2.28 -37.66 -8.48
N ALA A 363 -2.98 -38.41 -7.62
CA ALA A 363 -2.68 -38.52 -6.20
C ALA A 363 -2.38 -39.98 -5.84
N THR A 364 -1.47 -40.22 -4.90
CA THR A 364 -1.15 -41.57 -4.39
C THR A 364 -0.99 -41.54 -2.87
N SER A 365 -1.82 -42.32 -2.18
CA SER A 365 -1.77 -42.53 -0.74
C SER A 365 -0.43 -43.13 -0.34
N SER A 366 0.16 -42.58 0.73
CA SER A 366 1.52 -42.88 1.18
C SER A 366 1.75 -42.79 2.71
N TYR A 367 0.83 -42.27 3.51
CA TYR A 367 1.05 -42.05 4.95
C TYR A 367 0.45 -43.18 5.82
N GLY A 368 -0.78 -43.61 5.53
CA GLY A 368 -1.36 -44.81 6.14
C GLY A 368 -2.85 -44.95 5.90
N GLY A 369 -3.37 -46.19 5.92
CA GLY A 369 -4.79 -46.49 5.73
C GLY A 369 -5.42 -45.80 4.51
N ARG A 370 -6.24 -44.76 4.75
CA ARG A 370 -6.76 -43.84 3.73
C ARG A 370 -6.26 -42.43 4.07
N ASP A 371 -5.65 -41.75 3.10
CA ASP A 371 -5.07 -40.42 3.28
C ASP A 371 -6.03 -39.33 2.76
N ILE A 372 -5.76 -38.08 3.13
CA ILE A 372 -6.42 -36.91 2.55
C ILE A 372 -5.81 -36.61 1.18
N PHE A 373 -6.66 -36.29 0.20
CA PHE A 373 -6.25 -35.55 -0.99
C PHE A 373 -6.92 -34.19 -1.03
N VAL A 374 -6.18 -33.20 -1.54
CA VAL A 374 -6.72 -31.88 -1.93
C VAL A 374 -6.26 -31.62 -3.35
N ALA A 375 -7.17 -31.37 -4.28
CA ALA A 375 -6.83 -31.30 -5.70
C ALA A 375 -7.57 -30.19 -6.45
N LYS A 376 -6.86 -29.50 -7.35
CA LYS A 376 -7.40 -28.53 -8.29
C LYS A 376 -7.51 -29.15 -9.67
N SER A 377 -8.74 -29.27 -10.17
CA SER A 377 -9.05 -29.60 -11.56
C SER A 377 -9.27 -28.30 -12.34
N ALA A 378 -8.18 -27.77 -12.92
CA ALA A 378 -8.22 -26.52 -13.66
C ALA A 378 -8.88 -26.70 -15.04
N THR A 379 -9.56 -25.65 -15.53
CA THR A 379 -10.16 -25.63 -16.88
C THR A 379 -9.09 -25.85 -17.97
N ASN A 380 -7.90 -25.28 -17.76
CA ASN A 380 -6.68 -25.70 -18.43
C ASN A 380 -5.96 -26.77 -17.59
N GLN A 381 -6.11 -28.04 -17.96
CA GLN A 381 -5.55 -29.20 -17.25
C GLN A 381 -4.03 -29.16 -17.01
N ALA A 382 -3.27 -28.31 -17.72
CA ALA A 382 -1.83 -28.12 -17.45
C ALA A 382 -1.54 -27.39 -16.12
N ASN A 383 -2.55 -26.72 -15.55
CA ASN A 383 -2.48 -26.00 -14.27
C ASN A 383 -3.13 -26.80 -13.13
N SER A 384 -3.52 -28.05 -13.37
CA SER A 384 -4.11 -28.94 -12.38
C SER A 384 -3.04 -29.55 -11.46
N TRP A 385 -3.36 -29.71 -10.18
CA TRP A 385 -2.46 -30.25 -9.17
C TRP A 385 -3.22 -31.06 -8.11
N ALA A 386 -2.51 -31.89 -7.35
CA ALA A 386 -3.04 -32.58 -6.19
C ALA A 386 -1.96 -32.70 -5.10
N LEU A 387 -2.35 -32.39 -3.86
CA LEU A 387 -1.62 -32.67 -2.64
C LEU A 387 -2.15 -33.97 -2.02
N VAL A 388 -1.27 -34.73 -1.37
CA VAL A 388 -1.63 -35.82 -0.46
C VAL A 388 -1.06 -35.47 0.91
N SER A 389 -1.87 -35.64 1.95
CA SER A 389 -1.51 -35.39 3.34
C SER A 389 -2.20 -36.42 4.25
N GLY A 390 -1.65 -36.68 5.42
CA GLY A 390 -2.23 -37.67 6.32
C GLY A 390 -1.35 -38.05 7.50
N THR A 391 -1.84 -39.03 8.25
CA THR A 391 -1.20 -39.66 9.38
C THR A 391 -0.94 -41.14 9.06
N SER A 392 -0.58 -41.96 10.06
CA SER A 392 -0.53 -43.42 9.88
C SER A 392 -1.91 -44.11 9.89
N GLY A 393 -2.99 -43.34 10.03
CA GLY A 393 -4.32 -43.80 10.40
C GLY A 393 -5.31 -43.86 9.24
N THR A 394 -6.39 -43.13 9.37
CA THR A 394 -7.40 -42.90 8.32
C THR A 394 -7.84 -41.47 8.52
N ASP A 395 -7.61 -40.66 7.52
CA ASP A 395 -7.68 -39.22 7.62
C ASP A 395 -8.67 -38.68 6.58
N GLU A 396 -9.50 -37.72 7.02
CA GLU A 396 -10.61 -37.16 6.28
C GLU A 396 -10.59 -35.63 6.54
N PRO A 397 -10.62 -34.77 5.51
CA PRO A 397 -10.79 -33.34 5.72
C PRO A 397 -12.22 -33.06 6.23
N GLN A 398 -12.42 -31.94 6.92
CA GLN A 398 -13.73 -31.51 7.41
C GLN A 398 -14.21 -30.20 6.77
N GLY A 399 -13.32 -29.46 6.10
CA GLY A 399 -13.70 -28.25 5.37
C GLY A 399 -12.66 -27.87 4.34
N LEU A 400 -13.09 -27.12 3.33
CA LEU A 400 -12.26 -26.57 2.25
C LEU A 400 -12.70 -25.16 1.87
N VAL A 401 -11.80 -24.19 1.87
CA VAL A 401 -12.05 -22.84 1.33
C VAL A 401 -10.97 -22.43 0.33
N VAL A 402 -11.35 -21.55 -0.59
CA VAL A 402 -10.49 -21.06 -1.68
C VAL A 402 -10.51 -19.53 -1.66
N THR A 403 -9.34 -18.91 -1.64
CA THR A 403 -9.18 -17.45 -1.65
C THR A 403 -9.42 -16.86 -3.05
N SER A 404 -9.62 -15.55 -3.14
CA SER A 404 -9.68 -14.81 -4.41
C SER A 404 -8.41 -15.02 -5.27
N THR A 405 -7.26 -15.22 -4.65
CA THR A 405 -5.96 -15.51 -5.29
C THR A 405 -5.82 -16.97 -5.74
N GLY A 406 -6.81 -17.82 -5.45
CA GLY A 406 -6.84 -19.25 -5.76
C GLY A 406 -5.96 -20.12 -4.87
N ALA A 407 -5.48 -19.57 -3.74
CA ALA A 407 -4.89 -20.34 -2.65
C ALA A 407 -5.98 -21.15 -1.94
N VAL A 408 -5.60 -22.21 -1.24
CA VAL A 408 -6.56 -23.18 -0.68
C VAL A 408 -6.25 -23.41 0.80
N VAL A 409 -7.24 -23.27 1.67
CA VAL A 409 -7.12 -23.61 3.08
C VAL A 409 -8.02 -24.81 3.37
N PHE A 410 -7.47 -25.84 4.01
CA PHE A 410 -8.23 -27.02 4.42
C PHE A 410 -7.87 -27.42 5.86
N GLY A 411 -8.72 -28.21 6.50
CA GLY A 411 -8.62 -28.49 7.93
C GLY A 411 -9.40 -29.72 8.37
N GLY A 412 -9.28 -30.04 9.65
CA GLY A 412 -9.91 -31.21 10.26
C GLY A 412 -9.30 -31.50 11.64
N TYR A 413 -9.15 -32.78 11.98
CA TYR A 413 -8.59 -33.24 13.24
C TYR A 413 -7.57 -34.38 13.04
N LEU A 414 -6.64 -34.52 13.99
CA LEU A 414 -5.49 -35.42 13.89
C LEU A 414 -5.55 -36.60 14.84
N THR A 415 -5.28 -37.81 14.33
CA THR A 415 -5.23 -39.04 15.14
C THR A 415 -3.81 -39.50 15.48
N ALA A 416 -2.81 -39.11 14.68
CA ALA A 416 -1.38 -39.31 14.94
C ALA A 416 -0.58 -38.14 14.32
N THR A 417 0.76 -38.24 14.25
CA THR A 417 1.60 -37.27 13.53
C THR A 417 1.12 -37.10 12.09
N PHE A 418 0.79 -35.86 11.74
CA PHE A 418 0.27 -35.48 10.43
C PHE A 418 1.35 -34.81 9.59
N THR A 419 1.38 -35.14 8.31
CA THR A 419 2.35 -34.60 7.35
C THR A 419 1.61 -34.02 6.14
N ALA A 420 1.96 -32.80 5.76
CA ALA A 420 1.52 -32.16 4.52
C ALA A 420 2.74 -31.54 3.83
N GLY A 421 3.11 -32.09 2.67
CA GLY A 421 4.32 -31.65 1.97
C GLY A 421 5.58 -31.81 2.84
N PRO A 422 6.39 -30.75 3.03
CA PRO A 422 7.57 -30.78 3.90
C PRO A 422 7.27 -30.51 5.38
N LYS A 423 6.11 -29.92 5.72
CA LYS A 423 5.76 -29.51 7.09
C LYS A 423 4.98 -30.66 7.80
N SER A 424 5.20 -30.83 9.10
CA SER A 424 4.56 -31.90 9.90
C SER A 424 4.29 -31.47 11.34
N ILE A 425 3.16 -31.89 11.89
CA ILE A 425 2.76 -31.60 13.28
C ILE A 425 2.42 -32.89 14.02
N SER A 426 2.75 -32.94 15.32
CA SER A 426 2.45 -34.08 16.18
C SER A 426 1.38 -33.73 17.21
N ASN A 427 0.42 -34.63 17.36
CA ASN A 427 -0.67 -34.53 18.30
C ASN A 427 -0.35 -35.26 19.62
N SER A 428 -1.22 -35.09 20.63
CA SER A 428 -1.18 -35.92 21.85
C SER A 428 -2.47 -36.72 22.12
N ASN A 429 -3.51 -36.43 21.32
CA ASN A 429 -4.93 -36.77 21.47
C ASN A 429 -5.61 -36.50 20.11
N HIS A 430 -6.92 -36.21 20.03
CA HIS A 430 -7.43 -35.53 18.82
C HIS A 430 -7.26 -34.03 18.97
N ASP A 431 -6.41 -33.47 18.12
CA ASP A 431 -6.13 -32.04 18.02
C ASP A 431 -6.62 -31.55 16.64
N GLY A 432 -7.20 -30.35 16.57
CA GLY A 432 -7.56 -29.72 15.30
C GLY A 432 -6.35 -29.28 14.49
N PHE A 433 -6.50 -29.17 13.17
CA PHE A 433 -5.47 -28.63 12.29
C PHE A 433 -6.06 -27.78 11.16
N VAL A 434 -5.25 -26.85 10.66
CA VAL A 434 -5.51 -26.06 9.46
C VAL A 434 -4.23 -25.98 8.63
N VAL A 435 -4.32 -26.08 7.31
CA VAL A 435 -3.20 -26.05 6.35
C VAL A 435 -3.50 -25.05 5.25
N GLY A 436 -2.56 -24.14 5.00
CA GLY A 436 -2.60 -23.20 3.88
C GLY A 436 -1.76 -23.68 2.70
N LEU A 437 -2.38 -23.70 1.52
CA LEU A 437 -1.75 -24.09 0.25
C LEU A 437 -1.68 -22.91 -0.72
N SER A 438 -0.57 -22.77 -1.42
CA SER A 438 -0.46 -21.87 -2.56
C SER A 438 -1.43 -22.25 -3.69
N ASN A 439 -1.65 -21.32 -4.63
CA ASN A 439 -2.46 -21.60 -5.83
C ASN A 439 -1.87 -22.67 -6.78
N THR A 440 -0.63 -23.14 -6.53
CA THR A 440 0.02 -24.28 -7.19
C THR A 440 -0.02 -25.59 -6.40
N GLY A 441 -0.63 -25.60 -5.21
CA GLY A 441 -0.73 -26.78 -4.34
C GLY A 441 0.51 -27.05 -3.48
N SER A 442 1.42 -26.08 -3.36
CA SER A 442 2.52 -26.15 -2.40
C SER A 442 2.01 -25.82 -1.00
N VAL A 443 2.52 -26.48 0.05
CA VAL A 443 2.16 -26.17 1.44
C VAL A 443 2.96 -24.96 1.91
N ASN A 444 2.27 -23.85 2.20
CA ASN A 444 2.88 -22.64 2.76
C ASN A 444 3.05 -22.80 4.26
N TRP A 445 1.96 -23.12 4.97
CA TRP A 445 1.94 -23.19 6.43
C TRP A 445 1.01 -24.30 6.93
N ILE A 446 1.23 -24.70 8.18
CA ILE A 446 0.40 -25.66 8.90
C ILE A 446 0.28 -25.23 10.36
N GLU A 447 -0.95 -25.12 10.84
CA GLU A 447 -1.28 -24.68 12.18
C GLU A 447 -2.00 -25.77 12.97
N LYS A 448 -1.67 -25.83 14.26
CA LYS A 448 -2.29 -26.76 15.21
C LYS A 448 -3.30 -26.00 16.08
N VAL A 449 -4.54 -26.46 16.07
CA VAL A 449 -5.67 -25.86 16.79
C VAL A 449 -6.16 -26.86 17.83
N GLY A 450 -5.49 -26.91 18.98
CA GLY A 450 -5.82 -27.85 20.06
C GLY A 450 -4.90 -27.73 21.27
N GLY A 451 -5.32 -28.38 22.37
CA GLY A 451 -4.68 -28.34 23.68
C GLY A 451 -4.29 -29.72 24.17
N SER A 452 -4.87 -30.13 25.31
CA SER A 452 -4.54 -31.38 25.99
C SER A 452 -5.66 -32.43 25.98
N GLN A 453 -6.79 -32.15 25.31
CA GLN A 453 -7.93 -33.08 25.24
C GLN A 453 -8.48 -33.25 23.81
N PHE A 454 -9.78 -33.13 23.57
CA PHE A 454 -10.37 -33.44 22.26
C PHE A 454 -10.84 -32.17 21.57
N ASP A 455 -10.10 -31.79 20.54
CA ASP A 455 -10.28 -30.55 19.79
C ASP A 455 -10.41 -30.88 18.29
N TYR A 456 -11.39 -30.27 17.61
CA TYR A 456 -11.79 -30.58 16.24
C TYR A 456 -12.07 -29.29 15.46
N VAL A 457 -11.55 -29.16 14.24
CA VAL A 457 -12.06 -28.20 13.24
C VAL A 457 -13.10 -28.93 12.41
N PHE A 458 -14.32 -28.41 12.32
CA PHE A 458 -15.43 -29.04 11.60
C PHE A 458 -15.86 -28.30 10.34
N ALA A 459 -15.74 -26.98 10.29
CA ALA A 459 -16.14 -26.19 9.13
C ALA A 459 -15.26 -24.95 8.96
N MET A 460 -15.18 -24.45 7.73
CA MET A 460 -14.54 -23.18 7.41
C MET A 460 -15.33 -22.42 6.36
N ALA A 461 -15.32 -21.09 6.46
CA ALA A 461 -15.75 -20.19 5.40
C ALA A 461 -14.73 -19.07 5.19
N ILE A 462 -14.87 -18.39 4.05
CA ILE A 462 -14.06 -17.24 3.67
C ILE A 462 -14.97 -16.05 3.39
N ASN A 463 -14.57 -14.85 3.83
CA ASN A 463 -15.31 -13.62 3.56
C ASN A 463 -14.76 -12.89 2.32
N GLY A 464 -15.43 -11.82 1.88
CA GLY A 464 -15.03 -11.05 0.69
C GLY A 464 -13.67 -10.33 0.79
N SER A 465 -13.02 -10.35 1.96
CA SER A 465 -11.68 -9.80 2.20
C SER A 465 -10.62 -10.90 2.39
N ASP A 466 -10.90 -12.13 1.93
CA ASP A 466 -10.05 -13.33 2.04
C ASP A 466 -9.73 -13.81 3.48
N TYR A 467 -10.37 -13.25 4.53
CA TYR A 467 -10.27 -13.80 5.88
C TYR A 467 -10.98 -15.15 5.95
N VAL A 468 -10.36 -16.12 6.61
CA VAL A 468 -10.90 -17.45 6.87
C VAL A 468 -11.39 -17.54 8.30
N GLY A 469 -12.65 -17.96 8.46
CA GLY A 469 -13.23 -18.33 9.75
C GLY A 469 -13.32 -19.84 9.86
N ALA A 470 -12.59 -20.43 10.79
CA ALA A 470 -12.67 -21.84 11.17
C ALA A 470 -13.57 -22.02 12.41
N ALA A 471 -14.53 -22.94 12.35
CA ALA A 471 -15.37 -23.33 13.46
C ALA A 471 -15.15 -24.79 13.85
N GLY A 472 -15.35 -25.08 15.14
CA GLY A 472 -14.97 -26.36 15.71
C GLY A 472 -15.39 -26.50 17.16
N SER A 473 -14.92 -27.55 17.82
CA SER A 473 -15.13 -27.73 19.26
C SER A 473 -13.86 -28.15 19.98
N PHE A 474 -13.80 -27.85 21.28
CA PHE A 474 -12.61 -28.06 22.10
C PHE A 474 -12.99 -28.55 23.50
N SER A 475 -12.12 -29.29 24.18
CA SER A 475 -12.37 -29.73 25.57
C SER A 475 -11.22 -29.47 26.52
N GLY A 476 -11.55 -29.24 27.80
CA GLY A 476 -10.56 -28.81 28.78
C GLY A 476 -10.04 -27.40 28.46
N SER A 477 -8.72 -27.26 28.29
CA SER A 477 -8.09 -25.96 28.00
C SER A 477 -7.19 -26.07 26.78
N MET A 478 -7.27 -25.07 25.90
CA MET A 478 -6.36 -24.86 24.78
C MET A 478 -5.86 -23.42 24.75
N THR A 479 -4.65 -23.24 24.22
CA THR A 479 -4.01 -21.94 24.01
C THR A 479 -3.56 -21.87 22.57
N HIS A 480 -4.01 -20.85 21.84
CA HIS A 480 -3.64 -20.61 20.44
C HIS A 480 -3.27 -19.14 20.27
N LYS A 481 -2.10 -18.87 19.67
CA LYS A 481 -1.51 -17.52 19.46
C LYS A 481 -1.64 -16.59 20.70
N GLY A 482 -1.30 -17.10 21.87
CA GLY A 482 -1.33 -16.37 23.15
C GLY A 482 -2.70 -16.32 23.87
N VAL A 483 -3.81 -16.48 23.15
CA VAL A 483 -5.16 -16.52 23.74
C VAL A 483 -5.46 -17.89 24.31
N SER A 484 -5.98 -17.95 25.54
CA SER A 484 -6.31 -19.20 26.23
C SER A 484 -7.80 -19.29 26.55
N ILE A 485 -8.44 -20.35 26.07
CA ILE A 485 -9.85 -20.66 26.30
C ILE A 485 -9.97 -21.95 27.12
N THR A 486 -11.06 -22.11 27.87
CA THR A 486 -11.28 -23.28 28.72
C THR A 486 -12.77 -23.64 28.76
N SER A 487 -13.09 -24.86 28.33
CA SER A 487 -14.42 -25.43 28.43
C SER A 487 -14.79 -25.62 29.90
N SER A 488 -16.04 -25.34 30.21
CA SER A 488 -16.58 -25.49 31.58
C SER A 488 -17.20 -26.88 31.85
N GLY A 489 -17.20 -27.78 30.86
CA GLY A 489 -17.86 -29.08 30.95
C GLY A 489 -17.35 -30.14 29.96
N GLY A 490 -18.10 -30.34 28.86
CA GLY A 490 -17.79 -31.33 27.83
C GLY A 490 -16.94 -30.74 26.71
N ARG A 491 -17.45 -30.75 25.48
CA ARG A 491 -16.89 -29.92 24.40
C ARG A 491 -17.67 -28.63 24.30
N ASP A 492 -16.97 -27.50 24.28
CA ASP A 492 -17.56 -26.19 24.02
C ASP A 492 -17.17 -25.79 22.57
N LEU A 493 -17.95 -24.92 21.93
CA LEU A 493 -17.65 -24.38 20.60
C LEU A 493 -16.42 -23.47 20.65
N PHE A 494 -15.57 -23.52 19.62
CA PHE A 494 -14.67 -22.41 19.29
C PHE A 494 -14.85 -21.89 17.87
N THR A 495 -14.46 -20.62 17.67
CA THR A 495 -14.28 -19.99 16.36
C THR A 495 -12.92 -19.30 16.32
N TRP A 496 -12.23 -19.40 15.18
CA TRP A 496 -10.96 -18.74 14.91
C TRP A 496 -11.04 -18.06 13.55
N VAL A 497 -11.04 -16.72 13.54
CA VAL A 497 -10.98 -15.91 12.32
C VAL A 497 -9.55 -15.40 12.15
N PHE A 498 -8.99 -15.55 10.96
CA PHE A 498 -7.62 -15.15 10.63
C PHE A 498 -7.48 -14.81 9.14
N ASP A 499 -6.45 -14.05 8.79
CA ASP A 499 -6.03 -13.85 7.41
C ASP A 499 -4.99 -14.94 7.06
N PRO A 500 -5.23 -15.79 6.04
CA PRO A 500 -4.31 -16.86 5.65
C PRO A 500 -2.99 -16.35 5.01
N ALA A 501 -2.91 -15.09 4.59
CA ALA A 501 -1.66 -14.48 4.11
C ALA A 501 -0.71 -14.17 5.28
N ASN A 502 -1.24 -13.75 6.44
CA ASN A 502 -0.46 -13.41 7.64
C ASN A 502 0.03 -14.64 8.44
N LEU A 503 0.02 -15.81 7.81
CA LEU A 503 0.57 -17.07 8.33
C LEU A 503 1.64 -17.64 7.39
N ILE A 504 2.00 -16.93 6.32
CA ILE A 504 3.09 -17.31 5.43
C ILE A 504 4.42 -17.01 6.11
N ASP A 505 5.31 -17.98 5.99
CA ASP A 505 6.71 -18.02 6.42
C ASP A 505 7.41 -18.70 5.24
N THR A 506 8.01 -17.87 4.37
CA THR A 506 8.44 -18.28 3.02
C THR A 506 9.76 -19.07 3.04
N ASP A 507 10.69 -18.78 3.95
CA ASP A 507 11.99 -19.45 4.02
C ASP A 507 12.18 -20.43 5.19
N GLY A 508 11.34 -20.35 6.24
CA GLY A 508 11.31 -21.29 7.35
C GLY A 508 12.06 -20.86 8.62
N ASP A 509 12.40 -19.58 8.79
CA ASP A 509 13.21 -19.10 9.92
C ASP A 509 12.43 -18.93 11.24
N GLY A 510 11.11 -18.74 11.16
CA GLY A 510 10.21 -18.56 12.30
C GLY A 510 9.62 -17.15 12.45
N VAL A 511 10.06 -16.19 11.63
CA VAL A 511 9.38 -14.92 11.36
C VAL A 511 8.27 -15.19 10.33
N LEU A 512 7.30 -14.29 10.22
CA LEU A 512 6.23 -14.39 9.22
C LEU A 512 6.44 -13.24 8.23
N ASP A 513 6.21 -13.48 6.94
CA ASP A 513 6.33 -12.47 5.88
C ASP A 513 5.53 -11.18 6.22
N SER A 514 4.44 -11.30 7.00
CA SER A 514 3.57 -10.22 7.46
C SER A 514 3.97 -9.53 8.79
N ALA A 515 5.00 -10.03 9.48
CA ALA A 515 5.36 -9.65 10.84
C ALA A 515 6.34 -8.46 11.01
N PRO A 516 6.46 -7.54 10.03
CA PRO A 516 7.02 -7.78 8.70
C PRO A 516 8.40 -8.44 8.79
N ASP A 517 8.64 -9.44 7.93
CA ASP A 517 9.97 -10.00 7.75
C ASP A 517 10.80 -9.05 6.87
N ASN A 518 11.99 -8.63 7.34
CA ASN A 518 12.88 -7.75 6.59
C ASN A 518 13.69 -8.48 5.51
N CYS A 519 13.75 -9.83 5.55
CA CYS A 519 14.33 -10.66 4.50
C CYS A 519 13.43 -11.86 4.11
N PRO A 520 12.24 -11.65 3.50
CA PRO A 520 11.20 -12.68 3.24
C PRO A 520 11.58 -13.90 2.38
N THR A 521 12.85 -14.06 1.99
CA THR A 521 13.36 -15.22 1.24
C THR A 521 14.73 -15.71 1.74
N VAL A 522 15.30 -15.10 2.78
CA VAL A 522 16.64 -15.40 3.32
C VAL A 522 16.65 -15.43 4.86
N SER A 523 16.28 -16.60 5.38
CA SER A 523 16.17 -16.95 6.80
C SER A 523 17.13 -16.22 7.76
N ASN A 524 16.59 -15.28 8.54
CA ASN A 524 17.29 -14.43 9.51
C ASN A 524 16.43 -14.18 10.76
N SER A 525 16.31 -15.22 11.60
CA SER A 525 15.39 -15.26 12.75
C SER A 525 15.62 -14.20 13.84
N ASP A 526 16.70 -13.43 13.75
CA ASP A 526 17.06 -12.29 14.60
C ASP A 526 16.63 -10.93 14.01
N GLN A 527 16.30 -10.87 12.71
CA GLN A 527 15.79 -9.68 12.01
C GLN A 527 16.70 -8.46 12.19
N ALA A 528 18.01 -8.69 12.13
CA ALA A 528 19.00 -7.63 12.13
C ALA A 528 18.84 -6.75 10.86
N ASN A 529 19.04 -5.45 11.07
CA ASN A 529 18.99 -4.38 10.07
C ASN A 529 19.82 -3.25 10.70
N THR A 530 21.01 -3.00 10.14
CA THR A 530 22.04 -2.15 10.73
C THR A 530 21.79 -0.66 10.49
N ASP A 531 21.34 -0.27 9.30
CA ASP A 531 21.12 1.11 8.89
C ASP A 531 19.68 1.64 9.04
N GLY A 532 18.71 0.74 9.20
CA GLY A 532 17.29 1.01 9.34
C GLY A 532 16.47 0.97 8.04
N ASP A 533 16.98 0.41 6.94
CA ASP A 533 16.31 0.43 5.63
C ASP A 533 15.13 -0.58 5.50
N SER A 534 14.66 -0.79 4.26
CA SER A 534 13.61 -1.75 3.87
C SER A 534 14.01 -3.23 3.84
N GLN A 535 15.30 -3.56 3.83
CA GLN A 535 15.89 -4.89 3.83
C GLN A 535 16.40 -5.23 5.24
N GLY A 536 17.17 -6.30 5.39
CA GLY A 536 17.88 -6.62 6.61
C GLY A 536 19.20 -7.28 6.28
N ASP A 537 20.11 -7.38 7.26
CA ASP A 537 21.50 -7.77 7.00
C ASP A 537 21.70 -9.17 6.39
N ALA A 538 20.64 -9.97 6.21
CA ALA A 538 20.74 -11.29 5.58
C ALA A 538 20.46 -11.26 4.07
N CYS A 539 19.84 -10.19 3.58
CA CYS A 539 19.40 -10.04 2.20
C CYS A 539 19.75 -8.69 1.58
N ASP A 540 20.23 -7.73 2.37
CA ASP A 540 21.04 -6.65 1.81
C ASP A 540 22.37 -7.17 1.26
N SER A 541 23.08 -6.29 0.57
CA SER A 541 24.41 -6.48 -0.01
C SER A 541 25.39 -5.36 0.34
N ASP A 542 24.93 -4.43 1.16
CA ASP A 542 25.58 -3.22 1.66
C ASP A 542 24.88 -2.93 3.01
N ASP A 543 25.27 -3.68 4.05
CA ASP A 543 24.54 -3.80 5.33
C ASP A 543 24.37 -2.46 6.10
N ASP A 544 25.31 -1.53 5.95
CA ASP A 544 25.31 -0.20 6.58
C ASP A 544 25.13 0.98 5.59
N ASN A 545 24.92 0.69 4.30
CA ASN A 545 24.76 1.67 3.22
C ASN A 545 25.94 2.67 3.12
N ASP A 546 27.18 2.17 3.19
CA ASP A 546 28.41 2.92 2.92
C ASP A 546 28.76 2.94 1.40
N GLY A 547 28.09 2.14 0.56
CA GLY A 547 28.32 2.10 -0.88
C GLY A 547 29.44 1.16 -1.34
N LEU A 548 30.13 0.48 -0.42
CA LEU A 548 30.81 -0.78 -0.68
C LEU A 548 29.81 -1.93 -0.57
N THR A 549 30.29 -3.16 -0.66
CA THR A 549 29.44 -4.33 -0.41
C THR A 549 30.19 -5.18 0.59
N ASP A 550 29.51 -5.78 1.56
CA ASP A 550 30.11 -6.68 2.57
C ASP A 550 30.87 -7.89 1.96
N SER A 551 30.74 -8.10 0.65
CA SER A 551 31.52 -9.07 -0.12
C SER A 551 32.81 -8.55 -0.78
N PHE A 552 33.14 -7.25 -0.70
CA PHE A 552 34.27 -6.62 -1.41
C PHE A 552 34.66 -5.21 -0.92
N PRO A 553 35.94 -5.04 -0.54
CA PRO A 553 36.38 -5.30 0.82
C PRO A 553 35.77 -4.26 1.77
N ASP A 554 34.87 -4.74 2.62
CA ASP A 554 34.34 -3.96 3.73
C ASP A 554 34.63 -4.75 5.02
N ASN A 555 35.26 -4.08 5.98
CA ASN A 555 35.74 -4.61 7.26
C ASN A 555 34.79 -4.27 8.42
N CYS A 556 33.85 -3.35 8.24
CA CYS A 556 32.98 -2.80 9.28
C CYS A 556 31.45 -3.06 9.17
N PRO A 557 30.91 -3.97 8.33
CA PRO A 557 29.52 -3.94 7.80
C PRO A 557 28.36 -3.91 8.79
N ARG A 558 28.60 -4.26 10.06
CA ARG A 558 27.55 -4.49 11.08
C ARG A 558 27.89 -3.92 12.45
N ASN A 559 28.93 -3.10 12.56
CA ASN A 559 29.29 -2.41 13.81
C ASN A 559 29.85 -1.00 13.58
N GLY A 560 29.81 -0.48 12.35
CA GLY A 560 30.26 0.86 11.99
C GLY A 560 29.21 1.97 12.12
N GLU A 561 29.60 3.17 11.71
CA GLU A 561 28.69 4.25 11.31
C GLU A 561 27.98 3.85 10.01
N PHE A 562 26.72 4.25 9.84
CA PHE A 562 25.85 3.83 8.74
C PHE A 562 25.25 5.04 8.00
N ASN A 563 24.73 4.83 6.78
CA ASN A 563 24.22 5.88 5.87
C ASN A 563 25.27 6.97 5.55
N TRP A 564 26.45 6.57 5.07
CA TRP A 564 27.48 7.48 4.56
C TRP A 564 27.92 7.07 3.15
N THR A 565 29.15 7.37 2.73
CA THR A 565 29.68 6.88 1.46
C THR A 565 31.19 6.72 1.56
N SER A 566 31.71 5.50 1.42
CA SER A 566 33.14 5.23 1.30
C SER A 566 33.65 5.84 0.00
N SER A 567 34.58 6.79 0.15
CA SER A 567 35.05 7.62 -0.95
C SER A 567 36.48 8.07 -0.71
N ARG A 568 37.28 8.03 -1.78
CA ARG A 568 38.71 8.33 -1.74
C ARG A 568 39.12 9.26 -2.86
N ASP A 569 39.63 10.44 -2.50
CA ASP A 569 40.20 11.39 -3.45
C ASP A 569 41.73 11.48 -3.31
N PHE A 570 42.43 10.89 -4.28
CA PHE A 570 43.89 10.97 -4.41
C PHE A 570 44.44 12.37 -4.70
N ASN A 571 43.59 13.38 -4.96
CA ASN A 571 43.98 14.76 -5.22
C ASN A 571 43.76 15.67 -4.00
N ASP A 572 42.91 15.24 -3.06
CA ASP A 572 42.60 15.94 -1.82
C ASP A 572 42.35 14.91 -0.71
N PRO A 573 43.41 14.40 -0.05
CA PRO A 573 43.30 13.32 0.94
C PRO A 573 42.35 13.65 2.10
N ALA A 574 42.26 14.92 2.49
CA ALA A 574 41.38 15.40 3.55
C ALA A 574 39.88 15.40 3.17
N SER A 575 39.56 15.22 1.89
CA SER A 575 38.19 15.02 1.39
C SER A 575 37.80 13.55 1.25
N SER A 576 38.72 12.62 1.54
CA SER A 576 38.41 11.19 1.63
C SER A 576 37.66 10.89 2.92
N THR A 577 36.73 9.96 2.84
CA THR A 577 35.92 9.44 3.95
C THR A 577 36.30 8.01 4.36
N ASP A 578 37.11 7.35 3.53
CA ASP A 578 37.67 6.01 3.68
C ASP A 578 38.99 5.97 2.87
N TRP A 579 40.14 6.16 3.54
CA TRP A 579 41.43 6.40 2.88
C TRP A 579 42.12 5.13 2.37
N ASP A 580 42.10 4.03 3.12
CA ASP A 580 42.66 2.77 2.66
C ASP A 580 41.67 1.99 1.76
N ASN A 581 40.37 2.33 1.82
CA ASN A 581 39.23 1.76 1.11
C ASN A 581 38.82 0.39 1.66
N ASP A 582 38.69 0.26 2.98
CA ASP A 582 38.26 -0.94 3.68
C ASP A 582 36.84 -0.90 4.27
N GLY A 583 36.08 0.17 4.05
CA GLY A 583 34.68 0.30 4.52
C GLY A 583 34.51 0.72 5.97
N CYS A 584 35.60 0.97 6.70
CA CYS A 584 35.55 1.66 7.98
C CYS A 584 35.72 3.18 7.75
N LYS A 585 35.05 4.00 8.55
CA LYS A 585 35.02 5.46 8.32
C LYS A 585 36.19 6.19 8.99
N ASP A 586 36.99 6.91 8.19
CA ASP A 586 38.04 7.86 8.62
C ASP A 586 37.52 8.84 9.71
N ASP A 587 38.43 9.33 10.57
CA ASP A 587 38.16 10.38 11.58
C ASP A 587 37.03 10.05 12.60
N SER A 588 36.72 8.77 12.80
CA SER A 588 35.61 8.31 13.64
C SER A 588 36.07 7.60 14.93
N SER A 589 35.27 6.65 15.45
CA SER A 589 35.71 5.76 16.55
C SER A 589 35.86 4.30 16.09
N GLU A 590 35.81 4.11 14.78
CA GLU A 590 35.69 2.84 14.07
C GLU A 590 37.02 2.49 13.41
N ASP A 591 37.59 3.43 12.66
CA ASP A 591 39.00 3.46 12.26
C ASP A 591 39.78 4.53 13.04
N THR A 592 41.08 4.26 13.27
CA THR A 592 42.06 5.10 13.99
C THR A 592 43.52 4.87 13.49
N ASP A 593 43.68 4.28 12.30
CA ASP A 593 44.93 3.90 11.63
C ASP A 593 44.66 4.02 10.10
N ASP A 594 44.36 5.24 9.65
CA ASP A 594 43.75 5.59 8.34
C ASP A 594 44.48 4.98 7.11
N ASP A 595 45.75 4.57 7.20
CA ASP A 595 46.48 3.88 6.13
C ASP A 595 47.01 2.46 6.44
N ASN A 596 46.64 1.94 7.61
CA ASN A 596 46.85 0.56 8.08
C ASN A 596 48.34 0.16 8.19
N ASP A 597 49.16 1.09 8.66
CA ASP A 597 50.59 0.97 8.96
C ASP A 597 50.84 0.35 10.37
N GLY A 598 49.96 0.59 11.34
CA GLY A 598 50.09 0.10 12.71
C GLY A 598 50.60 1.13 13.74
N VAL A 599 50.85 2.36 13.34
CA VAL A 599 50.81 3.57 14.18
C VAL A 599 49.38 4.13 14.15
N LEU A 600 48.96 4.87 15.18
CA LEU A 600 47.61 5.46 15.24
C LEU A 600 47.69 6.92 14.79
N ASP A 601 46.68 7.46 14.11
CA ASP A 601 46.69 8.82 13.54
C ASP A 601 47.06 9.93 14.54
N VAL A 602 46.81 9.69 15.84
CA VAL A 602 47.11 10.62 16.95
C VAL A 602 48.58 10.64 17.36
N ASP A 603 49.33 9.61 16.99
CA ASP A 603 50.76 9.39 17.23
C ASP A 603 51.54 9.29 15.88
N ASP A 604 50.90 9.57 14.74
CA ASP A 604 51.44 9.50 13.36
C ASP A 604 51.58 10.89 12.71
N SER A 605 52.71 11.18 12.06
CA SER A 605 52.98 12.44 11.35
C SER A 605 52.42 12.49 9.92
N CYS A 606 52.18 11.34 9.30
CA CYS A 606 51.57 11.18 7.99
C CYS A 606 50.51 10.06 7.96
N PRO A 607 49.38 10.20 8.68
CA PRO A 607 48.30 9.20 8.76
C PRO A 607 47.68 8.76 7.42
N ARG A 608 48.06 9.41 6.31
CA ARG A 608 47.56 9.14 4.97
C ARG A 608 48.73 9.09 3.97
N THR A 609 49.30 7.90 3.73
CA THR A 609 50.37 7.58 2.77
C THR A 609 50.22 8.33 1.44
N SER A 610 51.23 9.11 1.06
CA SER A 610 51.21 9.83 -0.23
C SER A 610 51.35 8.91 -1.47
N TYR A 611 51.45 7.59 -1.27
CA TYR A 611 51.76 6.62 -2.32
C TYR A 611 50.52 6.05 -3.02
N SER A 612 50.56 5.94 -4.35
CA SER A 612 49.42 5.44 -5.16
C SER A 612 49.73 4.14 -5.92
N PRO A 613 48.96 3.06 -5.72
CA PRO A 613 47.92 2.89 -4.69
C PRO A 613 48.53 2.79 -3.27
N PRO A 614 47.76 3.09 -2.20
CA PRO A 614 48.18 2.91 -0.81
C PRO A 614 48.75 1.52 -0.54
N ARG A 615 49.56 1.39 0.52
CA ARG A 615 50.31 0.17 0.83
C ARG A 615 49.85 -0.50 2.14
N PRO A 616 48.67 -1.16 2.17
CA PRO A 616 48.15 -1.88 3.36
C PRO A 616 48.92 -3.20 3.66
N THR A 617 50.25 -3.12 3.65
CA THR A 617 51.22 -4.21 3.82
C THR A 617 52.63 -3.73 4.22
N TRP A 618 52.92 -2.42 4.16
CA TRP A 618 54.03 -1.85 4.94
C TRP A 618 53.54 -1.63 6.38
N VAL A 619 54.50 -1.51 7.31
CA VAL A 619 54.26 -1.22 8.73
C VAL A 619 55.52 -0.53 9.26
N SER A 620 55.37 0.46 10.14
CA SER A 620 56.48 1.17 10.78
C SER A 620 57.44 0.18 11.48
N ASP A 621 58.74 0.34 11.21
CA ASP A 621 59.80 -0.30 11.97
C ASP A 621 61.09 0.52 11.95
N SER A 622 61.84 0.48 13.06
CA SER A 622 63.14 1.13 13.35
C SER A 622 64.30 0.93 12.35
N THR A 623 64.03 0.45 11.14
CA THR A 623 64.96 0.32 10.01
C THR A 623 64.42 0.88 8.69
N THR A 624 63.17 1.38 8.66
CA THR A 624 62.56 2.15 7.54
C THR A 624 61.68 3.33 8.01
N ASP A 625 61.68 3.59 9.31
CA ASP A 625 61.14 4.72 10.08
C ASP A 625 62.15 4.87 11.24
N ILE A 626 62.92 5.96 11.28
CA ILE A 626 64.08 6.11 12.19
C ILE A 626 63.73 6.77 13.52
N ASP A 627 62.90 7.81 13.52
CA ASP A 627 62.50 8.54 14.73
C ASP A 627 61.25 7.93 15.39
N GLY A 628 60.42 7.21 14.62
CA GLY A 628 59.30 6.39 15.05
C GLY A 628 57.94 7.07 14.91
N ASP A 629 57.77 7.95 13.91
CA ASP A 629 56.61 8.83 13.76
C ASP A 629 55.53 8.34 12.77
N GLY A 630 55.65 7.12 12.24
CA GLY A 630 54.74 6.53 11.25
C GLY A 630 55.19 6.78 9.80
N CYS A 631 56.03 7.78 9.56
CA CYS A 631 56.52 8.08 8.23
C CYS A 631 57.71 7.22 7.82
N ARG A 632 57.87 7.10 6.49
CA ARG A 632 58.79 6.15 5.89
C ARG A 632 60.00 6.85 5.27
N ASP A 633 61.19 6.72 5.88
CA ASP A 633 62.49 7.35 5.52
C ASP A 633 62.71 7.51 4.00
N SER A 634 62.32 6.50 3.21
CA SER A 634 62.79 6.38 1.83
C SER A 634 61.94 7.09 0.78
N ASP A 635 60.75 7.60 1.13
CA ASP A 635 59.78 8.16 0.18
C ASP A 635 58.62 8.96 0.78
N GLU A 636 58.37 8.93 2.10
CA GLU A 636 57.22 9.60 2.75
C GLU A 636 57.64 10.51 3.90
N ASP A 637 58.59 10.08 4.72
CA ASP A 637 59.29 10.97 5.65
C ASP A 637 60.20 11.93 4.87
N THR A 638 60.39 13.11 5.44
CA THR A 638 61.31 14.14 4.96
C THR A 638 62.21 14.71 6.04
N ASP A 639 62.17 14.25 7.30
CA ASP A 639 63.02 14.64 8.44
C ASP A 639 63.45 13.36 9.20
N ASP A 640 64.33 12.56 8.57
CA ASP A 640 64.76 11.19 8.96
C ASP A 640 65.23 11.04 10.44
N ASP A 641 65.40 12.10 11.23
CA ASP A 641 65.65 11.98 12.68
C ASP A 641 64.90 12.94 13.62
N GLY A 642 63.85 13.58 13.11
CA GLY A 642 62.82 14.27 13.91
C GLY A 642 63.32 15.48 14.69
N ASP A 643 64.30 16.22 14.14
CA ASP A 643 64.90 17.38 14.80
C ASP A 643 64.30 18.73 14.39
N GLY A 644 63.47 18.72 13.33
CA GLY A 644 62.80 19.88 12.75
C GLY A 644 63.45 20.41 11.48
N PHE A 645 64.41 19.70 10.88
CA PHE A 645 65.06 20.06 9.63
C PHE A 645 64.90 18.97 8.57
N GLU A 646 64.14 19.27 7.52
CA GLU A 646 63.99 18.34 6.40
C GLU A 646 65.35 17.88 5.82
N ASP A 647 65.47 16.61 5.49
CA ASP A 647 66.59 15.86 4.90
C ASP A 647 67.29 16.56 3.71
N ALA A 648 66.53 17.38 2.98
CA ALA A 648 67.00 18.16 1.83
C ALA A 648 67.55 19.55 2.19
N ALA A 649 67.25 20.03 3.40
CA ALA A 649 67.63 21.31 3.99
C ALA A 649 68.63 21.16 5.16
N ASP A 650 68.68 20.00 5.82
CA ASP A 650 69.67 19.69 6.85
C ASP A 650 71.06 19.40 6.25
N ASP A 651 72.12 20.02 6.81
CA ASP A 651 73.52 19.66 6.53
C ASP A 651 73.98 18.42 7.35
N CYS A 652 73.14 17.95 8.28
CA CYS A 652 73.33 16.90 9.27
C CYS A 652 72.32 15.69 9.28
N PRO A 653 71.61 15.26 8.20
CA PRO A 653 70.26 14.61 8.17
C PRO A 653 69.93 13.30 8.92
N THR A 654 70.71 12.93 9.94
CA THR A 654 70.48 11.74 10.79
C THR A 654 71.06 11.98 12.19
N VAL A 655 71.23 13.25 12.57
CA VAL A 655 71.94 13.67 13.80
C VAL A 655 71.42 15.00 14.37
N VAL A 656 70.32 14.91 15.12
CA VAL A 656 69.64 15.96 15.92
C VAL A 656 70.55 17.15 16.31
N GLY A 657 70.32 18.27 15.65
CA GLY A 657 70.80 19.61 15.93
C GLY A 657 69.66 20.62 16.16
N THR A 658 69.97 21.92 16.04
CA THR A 658 69.01 23.03 16.21
C THR A 658 69.40 24.33 15.47
N SER A 659 70.53 24.40 14.76
CA SER A 659 70.99 25.65 14.13
C SER A 659 70.27 25.91 12.79
N THR A 660 69.61 27.06 12.63
CA THR A 660 68.89 27.43 11.40
C THR A 660 69.61 28.47 10.51
N LEU A 661 70.80 28.95 10.90
CA LEU A 661 71.54 29.96 10.15
C LEU A 661 73.03 29.60 9.91
N GLY A 662 73.27 28.97 8.77
CA GLY A 662 74.52 29.02 8.00
C GLY A 662 75.22 27.68 7.75
N THR A 663 74.98 26.70 8.63
CA THR A 663 74.99 25.26 8.30
C THR A 663 73.84 24.68 9.09
N ASP A 664 72.79 24.28 8.40
CA ASP A 664 71.45 24.16 9.00
C ASP A 664 71.25 22.73 9.54
N GLY A 665 70.38 22.53 10.54
CA GLY A 665 70.14 21.27 11.29
C GLY A 665 71.33 20.71 12.08
N CYS A 666 72.42 21.46 12.18
CA CYS A 666 73.57 21.11 12.99
C CYS A 666 73.56 21.80 14.39
N ILE A 667 74.68 21.78 15.12
CA ILE A 667 74.74 22.18 16.55
C ILE A 667 74.93 23.70 16.74
N ASP A 668 74.05 24.31 17.55
CA ASP A 668 74.11 25.68 18.10
C ASP A 668 74.46 25.65 19.61
N SER A 669 75.47 26.43 20.04
CA SER A 669 75.95 26.46 21.44
C SER A 669 75.38 27.55 22.35
N ASP A 670 74.94 28.71 21.83
CA ASP A 670 74.41 29.82 22.64
C ASP A 670 72.95 30.18 22.37
N GLY A 671 72.35 29.52 21.38
CA GLY A 671 70.91 29.47 21.13
C GLY A 671 70.41 30.61 20.26
N ASP A 672 71.26 31.22 19.43
CA ASP A 672 70.95 32.38 18.62
C ASP A 672 70.60 32.08 17.16
N MET A 673 70.43 30.78 16.87
CA MET A 673 70.09 30.21 15.57
C MET A 673 71.27 30.07 14.61
N TRP A 674 72.35 30.84 14.76
CA TRP A 674 73.52 30.64 13.92
C TRP A 674 74.29 29.38 14.33
N SER A 675 74.79 28.64 13.33
CA SER A 675 75.68 27.53 13.64
C SER A 675 76.96 28.05 14.30
N ASP A 676 77.53 27.26 15.21
CA ASP A 676 78.86 27.47 15.82
C ASP A 676 79.98 27.80 14.81
N THR A 677 79.75 27.56 13.51
CA THR A 677 80.72 27.72 12.42
C THR A 677 80.52 28.98 11.56
N THR A 678 79.38 29.66 11.66
CA THR A 678 78.97 30.78 10.79
C THR A 678 78.68 32.10 11.51
N ASP A 679 78.52 32.08 12.83
CA ASP A 679 78.29 33.28 13.64
C ASP A 679 79.53 34.22 13.75
N ASP A 680 79.31 35.54 13.66
CA ASP A 680 80.29 36.62 13.92
C ASP A 680 80.36 37.01 15.42
N CYS A 681 79.38 36.62 16.23
CA CYS A 681 79.23 36.78 17.68
C CYS A 681 78.99 35.46 18.51
N PRO A 682 79.73 34.32 18.35
CA PRO A 682 79.42 32.92 18.83
C PRO A 682 79.17 32.60 20.32
N ILE A 683 78.84 33.60 21.15
CA ILE A 683 78.53 33.54 22.59
C ILE A 683 77.66 34.74 23.05
N GLU A 684 77.20 35.61 22.15
CA GLU A 684 76.41 36.82 22.41
C GLU A 684 75.27 36.98 21.38
N PHE A 685 74.23 36.16 21.53
CA PHE A 685 72.93 36.21 20.82
C PHE A 685 72.63 37.48 20.02
N GLY A 686 72.56 37.34 18.70
CA GLY A 686 72.15 38.39 17.77
C GLY A 686 71.55 37.85 16.46
N ASN A 687 70.85 38.71 15.73
CA ASN A 687 69.93 38.32 14.65
C ASN A 687 70.05 39.18 13.38
N SER A 688 70.90 40.20 13.37
CA SER A 688 71.08 41.05 12.18
C SER A 688 71.64 40.28 10.98
N THR A 689 71.27 40.68 9.76
CA THR A 689 71.61 39.96 8.53
C THR A 689 72.07 40.86 7.37
N GLU A 690 71.76 42.15 7.41
CA GLU A 690 72.02 43.12 6.35
C GLU A 690 72.95 44.26 6.81
N GLY A 691 73.32 45.15 5.88
CA GLY A 691 74.25 46.26 6.16
C GLY A 691 75.72 45.86 6.43
N GLY A 692 76.00 44.56 6.61
CA GLY A 692 77.34 43.98 6.75
C GLY A 692 77.81 43.71 8.18
N LEU A 693 76.88 43.46 9.10
CA LEU A 693 77.11 42.92 10.44
C LEU A 693 76.11 41.78 10.65
N ASN A 694 76.59 40.55 10.74
CA ASN A 694 75.73 39.38 10.92
C ASN A 694 75.66 39.03 12.42
N ALA A 695 74.55 38.42 12.85
CA ALA A 695 74.34 37.93 14.21
C ALA A 695 74.68 38.96 15.30
N CYS A 696 74.31 40.23 15.07
CA CYS A 696 74.38 41.29 16.06
C CYS A 696 72.96 41.68 16.51
N PRO A 697 72.79 42.35 17.67
CA PRO A 697 71.47 42.71 18.16
C PRO A 697 70.70 43.65 17.21
N ASP A 698 69.48 43.24 16.89
CA ASP A 698 68.53 43.91 16.01
C ASP A 698 67.12 43.81 16.64
N MET A 699 66.61 44.93 17.20
CA MET A 699 65.56 44.92 18.24
C MET A 699 64.14 44.79 17.70
N ASP A 700 63.90 45.26 16.48
CA ASP A 700 62.73 44.91 15.68
C ASP A 700 63.05 43.83 14.66
N GLY A 701 64.25 43.84 14.06
CA GLY A 701 64.75 42.73 13.25
C GLY A 701 64.45 42.83 11.77
N ASP A 702 64.48 44.04 11.19
CA ASP A 702 64.39 44.25 9.72
C ASP A 702 65.65 43.79 8.96
N GLY A 703 66.69 43.36 9.70
CA GLY A 703 68.01 42.98 9.20
C GLY A 703 69.05 44.10 9.35
N TRP A 704 68.63 45.34 9.67
CA TRP A 704 69.43 46.56 9.74
C TRP A 704 69.73 47.04 11.18
N ALA A 705 69.94 46.12 12.12
CA ALA A 705 70.63 46.33 13.40
C ALA A 705 70.56 47.74 14.01
N ASP A 706 69.43 48.09 14.67
CA ASP A 706 69.11 49.20 15.61
C ASP A 706 69.57 50.64 15.28
N SER A 707 70.85 50.74 14.96
CA SER A 707 71.66 51.92 14.80
C SER A 707 71.45 52.69 13.50
N ILE A 708 70.67 52.15 12.55
CA ILE A 708 70.56 52.67 11.17
C ILE A 708 69.16 52.64 10.52
N ASP A 709 68.09 52.29 11.25
CA ASP A 709 66.68 52.34 10.77
C ASP A 709 65.98 53.69 11.05
N ASP A 710 64.99 54.07 10.23
CA ASP A 710 64.10 55.24 10.38
C ASP A 710 62.84 54.92 11.24
N MET A 711 62.42 53.65 11.36
CA MET A 711 61.40 53.20 12.34
C MET A 711 61.89 52.02 13.19
N PRO A 712 62.86 52.21 14.13
CA PRO A 712 63.58 51.14 14.87
C PRO A 712 62.75 50.37 15.96
N MET A 713 61.46 50.18 15.70
CA MET A 713 60.50 49.35 16.42
C MET A 713 59.50 48.68 15.43
N ASP A 714 59.71 48.77 14.12
CA ASP A 714 58.82 48.29 13.05
C ASP A 714 59.66 47.66 11.93
N SER A 715 59.81 46.34 12.01
CA SER A 715 60.74 45.56 11.21
C SER A 715 60.42 45.44 9.72
N THR A 716 59.42 46.19 9.24
CA THR A 716 58.92 46.12 7.87
C THR A 716 58.98 47.45 7.13
N VAL A 717 59.13 48.58 7.83
CA VAL A 717 59.01 49.92 7.26
C VAL A 717 60.21 50.80 7.59
N TRP A 718 61.28 50.63 6.81
CA TRP A 718 62.40 51.57 6.80
C TRP A 718 62.12 52.83 5.92
N SER A 719 60.88 53.04 5.42
CA SER A 719 60.44 54.23 4.63
C SER A 719 58.90 54.38 4.47
N ASP A 720 58.36 55.57 4.78
CA ASP A 720 56.95 56.02 4.57
C ASP A 720 56.96 57.46 4.00
N SER A 721 56.17 57.74 2.95
CA SER A 721 56.20 59.02 2.20
C SER A 721 54.97 59.92 2.32
N ASP A 722 53.78 59.40 2.64
CA ASP A 722 52.53 60.18 2.63
C ASP A 722 51.84 60.34 4.00
N ASP A 723 52.46 59.77 5.05
CA ASP A 723 52.11 59.86 6.48
C ASP A 723 50.73 59.22 6.83
N ASP A 724 50.18 58.31 6.01
CA ASP A 724 48.91 57.62 6.31
C ASP A 724 49.04 56.39 7.23
N GLY A 725 50.25 55.83 7.32
CA GLY A 725 50.61 54.69 8.19
C GLY A 725 51.00 53.41 7.45
N TYR A 726 51.02 53.41 6.11
CA TYR A 726 51.51 52.29 5.29
C TYR A 726 52.87 52.60 4.64
N GLY A 727 53.79 51.63 4.62
CA GLY A 727 55.16 51.85 4.14
C GLY A 727 55.30 51.84 2.61
N ASP A 728 56.20 52.67 2.06
CA ASP A 728 56.44 52.75 0.60
C ASP A 728 57.28 51.58 0.07
N ASN A 729 58.16 51.05 0.92
CA ASN A 729 59.22 50.16 0.51
C ASN A 729 58.66 48.83 0.00
N LEU A 730 59.22 48.32 -1.10
CA LEU A 730 58.83 47.02 -1.67
C LEU A 730 59.09 45.91 -0.63
N GLY A 731 58.03 45.46 0.05
CA GLY A 731 58.10 44.50 1.16
C GLY A 731 57.54 45.00 2.50
N SER A 732 57.13 46.28 2.62
CA SER A 732 56.25 46.71 3.72
C SER A 732 54.98 45.86 3.71
N MET A 733 54.48 45.51 4.91
CA MET A 733 53.30 44.67 5.05
C MET A 733 52.36 45.25 6.13
N PRO A 734 51.26 45.92 5.75
CA PRO A 734 50.78 46.07 4.38
C PRO A 734 51.54 47.12 3.56
N GLN A 735 51.78 46.82 2.27
CA GLN A 735 52.31 47.81 1.33
C GLN A 735 51.20 48.77 0.91
N ASP A 736 51.50 50.07 0.89
CA ASP A 736 50.55 51.05 0.38
C ASP A 736 50.26 50.83 -1.12
N ALA A 737 48.99 50.56 -1.44
CA ALA A 737 48.46 50.41 -2.78
C ALA A 737 48.06 51.76 -3.43
N CYS A 738 48.14 52.85 -2.67
CA CYS A 738 47.90 54.24 -3.04
C CYS A 738 48.99 55.26 -2.55
N PRO A 739 50.33 55.09 -2.77
CA PRO A 739 51.45 55.92 -2.23
C PRO A 739 51.51 57.43 -2.52
N ASP A 740 50.44 58.01 -3.07
CA ASP A 740 50.28 59.44 -3.38
C ASP A 740 48.90 59.95 -2.88
N THR A 741 48.08 59.14 -2.19
CA THR A 741 46.67 59.42 -1.88
C THR A 741 46.22 58.67 -0.61
N PRO A 742 46.18 59.36 0.56
CA PRO A 742 45.85 58.75 1.84
C PRO A 742 44.48 58.09 1.87
N GLY A 743 44.41 56.90 2.47
CA GLY A 743 43.19 56.10 2.57
C GLY A 743 43.06 55.33 3.89
N THR A 744 42.10 54.41 3.91
CA THR A 744 41.67 53.68 5.12
C THR A 744 41.23 52.24 4.86
N SER A 745 41.26 51.74 3.62
CA SER A 745 41.09 50.30 3.34
C SER A 745 42.13 49.48 4.12
N THR A 746 41.69 48.33 4.62
CA THR A 746 42.45 47.42 5.50
C THR A 746 42.29 45.94 5.12
N ILE A 747 41.60 45.63 4.02
CA ILE A 747 41.32 44.25 3.60
C ILE A 747 41.88 43.95 2.20
N ASP A 748 41.67 44.84 1.21
CA ASP A 748 42.12 44.62 -0.18
C ASP A 748 43.35 45.48 -0.55
N ARG A 749 43.15 46.79 -0.67
CA ARG A 749 44.13 47.77 -1.13
C ARG A 749 44.41 48.74 0.00
N TYR A 750 45.20 48.25 0.94
CA TYR A 750 45.78 49.01 2.04
C TYR A 750 46.26 50.40 1.59
N GLY A 751 45.91 51.43 2.37
CA GLY A 751 46.18 52.85 2.05
C GLY A 751 45.26 53.47 1.00
N CYS A 752 44.31 52.73 0.39
CA CYS A 752 43.35 53.29 -0.55
C CYS A 752 42.02 53.72 0.09
N VAL A 753 41.24 54.52 -0.65
CA VAL A 753 39.97 55.09 -0.17
C VAL A 753 38.89 54.01 -0.02
N ASP A 754 38.39 53.92 1.21
CA ASP A 754 37.16 53.23 1.64
C ASP A 754 36.05 54.30 1.78
N ALA A 755 34.79 53.98 1.47
CA ALA A 755 33.68 54.93 1.39
C ALA A 755 32.65 54.83 2.53
N ASP A 756 32.51 53.65 3.16
CA ASP A 756 31.55 53.38 4.24
C ASP A 756 32.18 52.69 5.47
N ASP A 757 33.52 52.66 5.52
CA ASP A 757 34.38 52.23 6.62
C ASP A 757 34.26 50.72 6.94
N ASP A 758 34.12 49.88 5.90
CA ASP A 758 33.99 48.42 6.02
C ASP A 758 35.33 47.64 5.91
N GLY A 759 36.36 48.29 5.35
CA GLY A 759 37.70 47.77 5.15
C GLY A 759 38.09 47.51 3.69
N TYR A 760 37.14 47.48 2.73
CA TYR A 760 37.40 47.32 1.30
C TYR A 760 37.55 48.67 0.57
N SER A 761 38.29 48.67 -0.53
CA SER A 761 38.56 49.88 -1.31
C SER A 761 37.48 50.11 -2.36
N SER A 762 37.02 51.36 -2.45
CA SER A 762 36.01 51.75 -3.43
C SER A 762 36.54 51.58 -4.87
N PRO A 763 35.67 51.20 -5.83
CA PRO A 763 36.06 50.97 -7.21
C PRO A 763 36.68 52.21 -7.87
N THR A 764 37.89 52.04 -8.39
CA THR A 764 38.71 53.11 -8.99
C THR A 764 39.13 52.75 -10.42
N GLN A 765 39.67 53.71 -11.18
CA GLN A 765 39.96 53.49 -12.59
C GLN A 765 41.12 52.48 -12.79
N GLY A 766 40.77 51.21 -12.99
CA GLY A 766 41.70 50.09 -13.12
C GLY A 766 41.55 49.00 -12.05
N TRP A 767 40.67 49.21 -11.07
CA TRP A 767 40.30 48.25 -10.02
C TRP A 767 38.77 48.35 -9.83
N GLY A 768 38.03 47.47 -10.50
CA GLY A 768 36.58 47.37 -10.42
C GLY A 768 36.13 46.20 -9.54
N VAL A 769 34.82 45.96 -9.47
CA VAL A 769 34.23 44.87 -8.68
C VAL A 769 34.80 43.51 -9.09
N ASP A 770 34.86 43.24 -10.40
CA ASP A 770 35.52 42.08 -11.02
C ASP A 770 37.06 42.03 -10.85
N SER A 771 37.63 42.88 -9.99
CA SER A 771 39.02 42.84 -9.52
C SER A 771 39.15 42.77 -7.99
N GLY A 772 38.05 42.66 -7.24
CA GLY A 772 38.05 42.69 -5.77
C GLY A 772 37.95 44.09 -5.16
N ALA A 773 37.43 45.07 -5.91
CA ALA A 773 36.94 46.31 -5.31
C ALA A 773 35.55 46.07 -4.71
N ASP A 774 35.19 46.85 -3.69
CA ASP A 774 33.88 46.81 -3.06
C ASP A 774 32.72 46.97 -4.08
N ALA A 775 31.81 45.98 -4.07
CA ALA A 775 30.61 45.92 -4.91
C ALA A 775 29.52 46.92 -4.47
N PHE A 776 29.43 47.26 -3.19
CA PHE A 776 28.38 48.10 -2.61
C PHE A 776 28.93 49.27 -1.77
N PRO A 777 29.57 50.32 -2.36
CA PRO A 777 30.23 51.45 -1.66
C PRO A 777 29.32 52.48 -0.96
N SER A 778 28.26 51.98 -0.33
CA SER A 778 27.33 52.69 0.51
C SER A 778 26.62 51.78 1.55
N ASP A 779 26.96 50.49 1.62
CA ASP A 779 26.47 49.53 2.61
C ASP A 779 27.63 48.67 3.15
N SER A 780 28.22 49.08 4.27
CA SER A 780 29.31 48.39 4.98
C SER A 780 28.96 47.00 5.57
N THR A 781 27.84 46.43 5.16
CA THR A 781 27.49 45.02 5.38
C THR A 781 27.64 44.14 4.14
N GLN A 782 27.79 44.72 2.94
CA GLN A 782 27.94 44.03 1.66
C GLN A 782 29.16 44.55 0.89
N TRP A 783 29.98 43.65 0.34
CA TRP A 783 31.18 44.03 -0.42
C TRP A 783 31.50 43.09 -1.59
N GLY A 784 30.81 41.94 -1.67
CA GLY A 784 30.90 40.96 -2.75
C GLY A 784 29.53 40.66 -3.36
N ASP A 785 29.54 40.39 -4.66
CA ASP A 785 28.42 40.03 -5.54
C ASP A 785 29.02 39.04 -6.55
N PHE A 786 28.96 37.74 -6.25
CA PHE A 786 29.76 36.72 -6.94
C PHE A 786 29.22 36.35 -8.33
N ASP A 787 27.90 36.42 -8.54
CA ASP A 787 27.26 36.06 -9.80
C ASP A 787 26.70 37.24 -10.62
N GLU A 788 26.93 38.46 -10.15
CA GLU A 788 26.63 39.75 -10.80
C GLU A 788 25.13 40.06 -10.93
N ASP A 789 24.27 39.50 -10.07
CA ASP A 789 22.82 39.76 -10.07
C ASP A 789 22.41 41.04 -9.30
N GLY A 790 23.28 41.51 -8.40
CA GLY A 790 23.12 42.74 -7.63
C GLY A 790 22.58 42.56 -6.21
N PHE A 791 22.44 41.34 -5.71
CA PHE A 791 22.34 41.04 -4.27
C PHE A 791 23.73 40.76 -3.68
N GLY A 792 23.87 40.94 -2.36
CA GLY A 792 25.18 40.83 -1.71
C GLY A 792 25.41 39.48 -1.06
N ASP A 793 26.60 38.89 -1.26
CA ASP A 793 26.94 37.55 -0.79
C ASP A 793 26.84 37.40 0.76
N ASN A 794 27.05 38.48 1.51
CA ASN A 794 27.06 38.43 2.97
C ASN A 794 25.65 38.31 3.54
N TYR A 795 25.53 37.61 4.66
CA TYR A 795 24.24 37.22 5.21
C TYR A 795 24.14 37.51 6.71
N GLY A 796 22.96 37.93 7.16
CA GLY A 796 22.63 38.21 8.55
C GLY A 796 21.53 37.30 9.13
N ASN A 797 20.88 36.48 8.30
CA ASN A 797 19.82 35.59 8.75
C ASN A 797 20.39 34.38 9.53
N ALA A 798 20.34 34.46 10.86
CA ALA A 798 20.76 33.40 11.77
C ALA A 798 19.95 32.08 11.69
N SER A 799 18.94 31.99 10.82
CA SER A 799 18.22 30.74 10.51
C SER A 799 18.88 29.93 9.40
N TRP A 800 19.86 30.50 8.70
CA TRP A 800 20.61 29.85 7.62
C TRP A 800 21.86 29.14 8.18
N THR A 801 21.63 28.17 9.05
CA THR A 801 22.70 27.44 9.77
C THR A 801 23.18 26.17 9.07
N ASP A 802 22.45 25.70 8.07
CA ASP A 802 22.74 24.52 7.27
C ASP A 802 23.17 24.98 5.88
N ARG A 803 24.48 25.14 5.67
CA ARG A 803 25.07 25.75 4.47
C ARG A 803 26.27 24.92 3.99
N PRO A 804 26.37 24.65 2.67
CA PRO A 804 27.54 24.03 2.08
C PRO A 804 28.84 24.77 2.38
N GLU A 805 29.94 24.03 2.52
CA GLU A 805 31.26 24.56 2.86
C GLU A 805 31.88 25.46 1.77
N ASN A 806 31.34 25.40 0.55
CA ASN A 806 31.75 26.18 -0.61
C ASN A 806 30.86 27.41 -0.90
N TRP A 807 29.94 27.78 0.00
CA TRP A 807 29.08 28.96 -0.16
C TRP A 807 29.89 30.26 -0.12
N VAL A 808 29.59 31.19 -1.02
CA VAL A 808 30.25 32.50 -1.08
C VAL A 808 29.62 33.47 -0.08
N GLY A 809 30.41 34.39 0.47
CA GLY A 809 29.98 35.40 1.44
C GLY A 809 30.12 34.98 2.92
N VAL A 810 30.10 35.95 3.83
CA VAL A 810 30.30 35.72 5.28
C VAL A 810 29.13 36.17 6.15
N LEU A 811 29.03 35.59 7.34
CA LEU A 811 28.01 35.97 8.33
C LEU A 811 28.30 37.37 8.90
N LYS A 812 27.49 38.36 8.49
CA LYS A 812 27.57 39.77 8.92
C LYS A 812 26.24 40.16 9.57
N ASP A 813 26.27 40.36 10.90
CA ASP A 813 25.07 40.71 11.67
C ASP A 813 24.44 42.01 11.16
N GLY A 814 23.16 41.93 10.75
CA GLY A 814 22.41 43.04 10.18
C GLY A 814 22.54 43.25 8.66
N ALA A 815 23.18 42.35 7.91
CA ALA A 815 23.27 42.45 6.45
C ALA A 815 21.91 42.71 5.77
N GLN A 816 21.88 43.67 4.85
CA GLN A 816 20.71 44.00 4.01
C GLN A 816 20.91 43.44 2.60
N ASP A 817 19.80 43.25 1.87
CA ASP A 817 19.80 42.79 0.46
C ASP A 817 20.70 41.56 0.21
N GLN A 818 20.71 40.66 1.21
CA GLN A 818 21.52 39.44 1.30
C GLN A 818 21.00 38.34 0.36
N ASP A 819 21.90 37.78 -0.44
CA ASP A 819 21.59 36.73 -1.42
C ASP A 819 21.34 35.36 -0.76
N ALA A 820 20.35 34.64 -1.29
CA ALA A 820 20.02 33.27 -0.96
C ALA A 820 20.61 32.22 -1.94
N CYS A 821 21.15 32.65 -3.09
CA CYS A 821 21.76 31.80 -4.11
C CYS A 821 23.04 32.39 -4.78
N PRO A 822 24.09 32.83 -4.04
CA PRO A 822 25.28 33.58 -4.53
C PRO A 822 26.29 32.77 -5.37
N MET A 823 25.78 31.85 -6.18
CA MET A 823 26.50 31.09 -7.20
C MET A 823 25.65 30.91 -8.47
N GLN A 824 24.42 31.45 -8.51
CA GLN A 824 23.44 31.30 -9.58
C GLN A 824 22.56 32.56 -9.67
N PRO A 825 22.82 33.45 -10.65
CA PRO A 825 22.22 34.78 -10.66
C PRO A 825 20.70 34.68 -10.86
N GLY A 826 19.97 35.39 -10.02
CA GLY A 826 18.52 35.25 -9.91
C GLY A 826 17.75 36.56 -9.93
N THR A 827 16.45 36.44 -9.71
CA THR A 827 15.55 37.60 -9.53
C THR A 827 14.47 37.37 -8.49
N SER A 828 14.48 36.24 -7.77
CA SER A 828 13.53 35.99 -6.68
C SER A 828 13.63 37.07 -5.60
N TRP A 829 12.51 37.31 -4.91
CA TRP A 829 12.44 38.28 -3.80
C TRP A 829 11.34 37.96 -2.77
N GLN A 830 10.50 36.96 -3.02
CA GLN A 830 9.45 36.53 -2.12
C GLN A 830 10.01 35.74 -0.93
N ASN A 831 9.27 35.74 0.17
CA ASN A 831 9.59 35.01 1.41
C ASN A 831 10.99 35.28 2.04
N GLY A 832 11.70 36.31 1.58
CA GLY A 832 13.08 36.60 2.01
C GLY A 832 14.15 35.74 1.31
N ILE A 833 13.80 35.08 0.21
CA ILE A 833 14.72 34.39 -0.70
C ILE A 833 15.01 35.35 -1.85
N LEU A 834 16.09 36.12 -1.72
CA LEU A 834 16.57 37.08 -2.72
C LEU A 834 17.63 36.39 -3.60
N GLY A 835 17.73 36.77 -4.88
CA GLY A 835 18.81 36.34 -5.78
C GLY A 835 18.78 34.89 -6.28
N CYS A 836 17.71 34.13 -6.04
CA CYS A 836 17.57 32.79 -6.60
C CYS A 836 16.91 32.77 -8.00
N PRO A 837 17.15 31.72 -8.82
CA PRO A 837 16.51 31.54 -10.12
C PRO A 837 14.98 31.59 -10.05
N ASP A 838 14.41 32.45 -10.88
CA ASP A 838 12.98 32.73 -11.00
C ASP A 838 12.68 32.71 -12.52
N SER A 839 12.15 31.59 -13.00
CA SER A 839 12.05 31.26 -14.42
C SER A 839 10.95 32.03 -15.17
N ASP A 840 9.95 32.57 -14.47
CA ASP A 840 8.83 33.30 -15.06
C ASP A 840 8.68 34.77 -14.59
N GLY A 841 9.34 35.14 -13.50
CA GLY A 841 9.52 36.52 -13.03
C GLY A 841 8.47 36.99 -12.02
N ASP A 842 7.79 36.08 -11.32
CA ASP A 842 6.77 36.42 -10.33
C ASP A 842 7.34 36.79 -8.95
N GLY A 843 8.58 36.38 -8.67
CA GLY A 843 9.34 36.63 -7.46
C GLY A 843 9.57 35.42 -6.54
N TRP A 844 8.97 34.26 -6.80
CA TRP A 844 9.30 33.01 -6.11
C TRP A 844 10.54 32.33 -6.74
N TRP A 845 11.10 31.37 -6.02
CA TRP A 845 12.26 30.60 -6.47
C TRP A 845 11.76 29.27 -7.06
N ASP A 846 12.24 28.88 -8.24
CA ASP A 846 11.84 27.68 -9.01
C ASP A 846 11.71 26.35 -8.22
N VAL A 847 12.34 26.23 -7.04
CA VAL A 847 12.28 25.03 -6.18
C VAL A 847 11.22 25.14 -5.07
N GLN A 848 10.84 26.34 -4.67
CA GLN A 848 9.73 26.61 -3.74
C GLN A 848 8.42 26.93 -4.46
N ASP A 849 8.49 27.20 -5.76
CA ASP A 849 7.37 27.46 -6.63
C ASP A 849 6.75 26.15 -7.14
N ALA A 850 5.43 25.99 -6.95
CA ALA A 850 4.68 24.84 -7.46
C ALA A 850 4.47 24.87 -8.99
N PHE A 851 4.57 26.05 -9.61
CA PHE A 851 4.37 26.30 -11.04
C PHE A 851 5.47 27.21 -11.66
N PRO A 852 6.75 26.78 -11.72
CA PRO A 852 7.92 27.62 -12.12
C PRO A 852 7.96 28.16 -13.57
N VAL A 853 6.83 28.15 -14.28
CA VAL A 853 6.67 28.59 -15.67
C VAL A 853 5.33 29.32 -15.92
N GLU A 854 4.52 29.56 -14.88
CA GLU A 854 3.26 30.30 -14.95
C GLU A 854 3.24 31.40 -13.87
N PRO A 855 3.62 32.66 -14.21
CA PRO A 855 3.95 33.74 -13.27
C PRO A 855 2.72 34.37 -12.58
N THR A 856 1.66 33.59 -12.47
CA THR A 856 0.43 33.94 -11.78
C THR A 856 0.02 32.87 -10.76
N GLN A 857 0.75 31.76 -10.66
CA GLN A 857 0.58 30.69 -9.69
C GLN A 857 1.93 30.33 -9.10
N TRP A 858 1.97 30.05 -7.79
CA TRP A 858 3.21 29.76 -7.08
C TRP A 858 3.04 28.78 -5.89
N SER A 859 1.81 28.30 -5.68
CA SER A 859 1.41 27.52 -4.51
C SER A 859 0.30 26.55 -4.89
N ASP A 860 0.42 25.31 -4.42
CA ASP A 860 -0.54 24.22 -4.54
C ASP A 860 -0.56 23.54 -3.15
N VAL A 861 -1.56 23.86 -2.32
CA VAL A 861 -1.59 23.45 -0.90
C VAL A 861 -2.03 22.00 -0.69
N ASP A 862 -2.81 21.43 -1.61
CA ASP A 862 -3.34 20.06 -1.50
C ASP A 862 -2.80 19.07 -2.54
N GLY A 863 -2.03 19.55 -3.52
CA GLY A 863 -1.19 18.75 -4.42
C GLY A 863 -1.92 18.23 -5.65
N ASP A 864 -2.98 18.92 -6.10
CA ASP A 864 -3.83 18.46 -7.21
C ASP A 864 -3.41 18.97 -8.60
N GLY A 865 -2.49 19.95 -8.64
CA GLY A 865 -1.96 20.54 -9.86
C GLY A 865 -2.70 21.80 -10.35
N TYR A 866 -3.61 22.37 -9.57
CA TYR A 866 -4.17 23.71 -9.76
C TYR A 866 -3.61 24.71 -8.73
N GLY A 867 -3.48 25.97 -9.11
CA GLY A 867 -2.77 26.95 -8.28
C GLY A 867 -3.68 27.77 -7.36
N ASP A 868 -3.29 27.91 -6.09
CA ASP A 868 -4.08 28.54 -5.02
C ASP A 868 -4.42 30.03 -5.27
N ASN A 869 -3.67 30.72 -6.14
CA ASN A 869 -3.91 32.14 -6.38
C ASN A 869 -5.16 32.30 -7.26
N ALA A 870 -6.29 32.59 -6.63
CA ALA A 870 -7.59 32.87 -7.26
C ALA A 870 -7.63 34.01 -8.32
N SER A 871 -6.51 34.70 -8.58
CA SER A 871 -6.34 35.66 -9.68
C SER A 871 -5.44 35.18 -10.82
N GLY A 872 -4.87 33.99 -10.73
CA GLY A 872 -3.98 33.39 -11.71
C GLY A 872 -4.66 32.59 -12.81
N VAL A 873 -3.83 32.05 -13.70
CA VAL A 873 -4.24 31.10 -14.75
C VAL A 873 -4.61 29.78 -14.08
N ASP A 874 -5.71 29.17 -14.55
CA ASP A 874 -6.23 27.89 -14.09
C ASP A 874 -6.23 27.76 -12.55
N ALA A 875 -6.69 28.83 -11.89
CA ALA A 875 -6.69 28.92 -10.44
C ALA A 875 -7.67 27.95 -9.80
N ASP A 876 -7.22 27.31 -8.72
CA ASP A 876 -8.02 26.38 -7.96
C ASP A 876 -9.20 27.10 -7.26
N ALA A 877 -10.37 26.48 -7.37
CA ALA A 877 -11.58 26.89 -6.67
C ALA A 877 -11.74 26.22 -5.30
N CYS A 878 -10.90 25.22 -4.96
CA CYS A 878 -10.93 24.45 -3.72
C CYS A 878 -9.57 24.35 -2.94
N PRO A 879 -8.82 25.44 -2.62
CA PRO A 879 -7.37 25.43 -2.25
C PRO A 879 -6.89 24.72 -0.97
N ASN A 880 -7.65 23.74 -0.48
CA ASN A 880 -7.41 22.91 0.71
C ASN A 880 -8.09 21.53 0.57
N ILE A 881 -8.65 21.18 -0.60
CA ILE A 881 -9.47 19.99 -0.90
C ILE A 881 -9.21 19.55 -2.35
N GLY A 882 -8.03 18.97 -2.59
CA GLY A 882 -7.58 18.60 -3.93
C GLY A 882 -8.55 17.71 -4.69
N GLY A 883 -8.68 18.00 -5.98
CA GLY A 883 -9.71 17.47 -6.86
C GLY A 883 -9.24 17.19 -8.28
N ASN A 884 -10.22 17.04 -9.16
CA ASN A 884 -10.02 16.61 -10.55
C ASN A 884 -11.02 17.25 -11.53
N SER A 885 -11.89 18.15 -11.05
CA SER A 885 -12.83 18.88 -11.89
C SER A 885 -12.11 19.84 -12.84
N THR A 886 -12.61 19.95 -14.07
CA THR A 886 -11.97 20.65 -15.21
C THR A 886 -12.88 21.64 -15.93
N VAL A 887 -14.17 21.73 -15.58
CA VAL A 887 -15.21 22.41 -16.39
C VAL A 887 -15.81 23.66 -15.73
N ASP A 888 -16.28 23.58 -14.48
CA ASP A 888 -17.01 24.66 -13.80
C ASP A 888 -16.19 25.32 -12.69
N ARG A 889 -15.61 24.50 -11.82
CA ARG A 889 -14.58 24.81 -10.82
C ARG A 889 -13.37 23.96 -11.17
N LEU A 890 -12.18 24.53 -11.14
CA LEU A 890 -10.94 23.78 -11.27
C LEU A 890 -10.52 23.32 -9.87
N GLY A 891 -9.81 22.19 -9.78
CA GLY A 891 -9.25 21.61 -8.55
C GLY A 891 -10.24 21.17 -7.47
N CYS A 892 -11.52 21.01 -7.81
CA CYS A 892 -12.52 20.52 -6.87
C CYS A 892 -12.85 19.04 -7.10
N ILE A 893 -13.41 18.40 -6.07
CA ILE A 893 -13.84 17.00 -6.14
C ILE A 893 -14.88 16.84 -7.27
N ASP A 894 -14.60 15.90 -8.16
CA ASP A 894 -15.48 15.40 -9.22
C ASP A 894 -15.55 13.87 -9.05
N THR A 895 -16.69 13.38 -8.55
CA THR A 895 -16.82 12.00 -8.07
C THR A 895 -16.88 10.95 -9.18
N ASP A 896 -17.37 11.30 -10.38
CA ASP A 896 -17.56 10.34 -11.48
C ASP A 896 -16.66 10.58 -12.71
N GLY A 897 -16.02 11.75 -12.80
CA GLY A 897 -14.99 12.08 -13.78
C GLY A 897 -15.52 12.71 -15.06
N ASP A 898 -16.71 13.31 -15.07
CA ASP A 898 -17.24 14.07 -16.22
C ASP A 898 -16.53 15.42 -16.43
N GLY A 899 -15.84 15.91 -15.40
CA GLY A 899 -15.13 17.18 -15.33
C GLY A 899 -15.82 18.27 -14.51
N ARG A 900 -16.98 18.03 -13.90
CA ARG A 900 -17.74 19.01 -13.11
C ARG A 900 -17.66 18.73 -11.62
N SER A 901 -17.64 19.79 -10.83
CA SER A 901 -17.47 19.67 -9.39
C SER A 901 -18.75 19.27 -8.64
N ASP A 902 -18.58 18.40 -7.65
CA ASP A 902 -19.58 17.99 -6.66
C ASP A 902 -20.24 19.23 -5.99
N PRO A 903 -21.59 19.30 -5.88
CA PRO A 903 -22.28 20.39 -5.22
C PRO A 903 -22.01 20.43 -3.72
N GLU A 904 -21.55 21.59 -3.26
CA GLU A 904 -21.22 21.91 -1.87
C GLU A 904 -22.06 23.09 -1.34
N LEU A 905 -21.88 23.45 -0.07
CA LEU A 905 -22.61 24.54 0.58
C LEU A 905 -22.37 25.92 -0.06
N SER A 906 -21.22 26.13 -0.70
CA SER A 906 -20.83 27.37 -1.39
C SER A 906 -21.16 27.35 -2.89
N TRP A 907 -21.37 26.18 -3.46
CA TRP A 907 -21.57 25.96 -4.89
C TRP A 907 -22.60 24.84 -5.10
N THR A 908 -23.86 25.24 -5.19
CA THR A 908 -24.97 24.30 -5.34
C THR A 908 -25.25 23.97 -6.81
N VAL A 909 -26.15 23.03 -7.10
CA VAL A 909 -26.65 22.77 -8.46
C VAL A 909 -27.12 24.04 -9.19
N VAL A 910 -27.72 24.98 -8.45
CA VAL A 910 -28.16 26.31 -8.95
C VAL A 910 -26.98 27.19 -9.42
N ASN A 911 -25.76 26.88 -8.98
CA ASN A 911 -24.53 27.58 -9.35
C ASN A 911 -23.77 26.91 -10.49
N GLY A 912 -24.12 25.68 -10.87
CA GLY A 912 -23.48 24.92 -11.94
C GLY A 912 -22.69 23.69 -11.50
N GLY A 913 -22.71 23.37 -10.19
CA GLY A 913 -22.18 22.10 -9.68
C GLY A 913 -23.08 20.93 -10.06
N ASP A 914 -22.48 19.74 -10.12
CA ASP A 914 -23.08 18.55 -10.73
C ASP A 914 -24.23 17.93 -9.90
N GLU A 915 -25.43 17.87 -10.49
CA GLU A 915 -26.60 17.27 -9.84
C GLU A 915 -26.54 15.72 -9.77
N PHE A 916 -25.73 15.08 -10.63
CA PHE A 916 -25.79 13.64 -10.89
C PHE A 916 -24.62 12.79 -10.38
N ARG A 917 -23.49 13.34 -9.92
CA ARG A 917 -22.37 12.84 -9.07
C ARG A 917 -21.81 11.41 -9.17
N LEU A 918 -22.51 10.50 -9.83
CA LEU A 918 -22.24 9.07 -9.94
C LEU A 918 -22.57 8.57 -11.37
N GLU A 919 -22.93 9.48 -12.28
CA GLU A 919 -23.33 9.19 -13.65
C GLU A 919 -22.69 10.22 -14.60
N PRO A 920 -21.49 9.93 -15.12
CA PRO A 920 -20.62 10.90 -15.83
C PRO A 920 -21.11 11.26 -17.24
N THR A 921 -22.40 11.05 -17.51
CA THR A 921 -23.09 11.44 -18.72
C THR A 921 -24.27 12.38 -18.48
N GLN A 922 -24.53 12.74 -17.21
CA GLN A 922 -25.54 13.71 -16.79
C GLN A 922 -24.94 14.69 -15.78
N TRP A 923 -25.47 15.92 -15.70
CA TRP A 923 -24.95 16.93 -14.78
C TRP A 923 -25.90 18.07 -14.39
N PHE A 924 -26.99 18.29 -15.13
CA PHE A 924 -28.03 19.26 -14.81
C PHE A 924 -29.41 18.61 -14.93
N ASP A 925 -30.33 18.98 -14.04
CA ASP A 925 -31.77 18.72 -14.16
C ASP A 925 -32.49 20.07 -14.14
N THR A 926 -32.91 20.56 -15.32
CA THR A 926 -33.45 21.92 -15.45
C THR A 926 -34.84 22.10 -14.80
N ASP A 927 -35.61 21.03 -14.58
CA ASP A 927 -36.98 21.12 -14.03
C ASP A 927 -37.25 20.33 -12.73
N ALA A 928 -36.22 19.66 -12.23
CA ALA A 928 -36.11 18.93 -10.97
C ALA A 928 -36.97 17.66 -10.87
N ASP A 929 -37.03 16.88 -11.96
CA ASP A 929 -37.81 15.63 -12.04
C ASP A 929 -37.02 14.34 -11.76
N GLY A 930 -35.69 14.40 -11.82
CA GLY A 930 -34.76 13.30 -11.58
C GLY A 930 -34.07 12.74 -12.81
N TYR A 931 -34.35 13.25 -14.02
CA TYR A 931 -33.65 12.90 -15.26
C TYR A 931 -32.75 14.05 -15.72
N GLY A 932 -31.60 13.71 -16.30
CA GLY A 932 -30.58 14.70 -16.67
C GLY A 932 -30.81 15.30 -18.07
N ASP A 933 -30.53 16.59 -18.22
CA ASP A 933 -30.75 17.38 -19.44
C ASP A 933 -30.00 16.86 -20.69
N GLU A 934 -28.95 16.04 -20.54
CA GLU A 934 -28.13 15.56 -21.66
C GLU A 934 -28.79 14.34 -22.32
N ILE A 935 -29.54 14.62 -23.39
CA ILE A 935 -30.42 13.67 -24.09
C ILE A 935 -29.73 12.41 -24.65
N ASP A 936 -28.42 12.46 -24.90
CA ASP A 936 -27.59 11.34 -25.37
C ASP A 936 -26.91 10.56 -24.22
N GLY A 937 -27.06 11.00 -22.97
CA GLY A 937 -26.55 10.37 -21.75
C GLY A 937 -27.41 9.24 -21.19
N PHE A 938 -27.02 8.68 -20.05
CA PHE A 938 -27.78 7.64 -19.35
C PHE A 938 -29.12 8.22 -18.86
N GLU A 939 -30.22 7.55 -19.21
CA GLU A 939 -31.61 7.94 -18.89
C GLU A 939 -31.92 9.44 -19.15
N GLY A 940 -31.29 10.04 -20.16
CA GLY A 940 -31.39 11.47 -20.45
C GLY A 940 -32.81 11.93 -20.80
N ASP A 941 -33.19 13.07 -20.22
CA ASP A 941 -34.52 13.64 -20.35
C ASP A 941 -34.83 14.03 -21.81
N GLN A 942 -35.97 13.56 -22.29
CA GLN A 942 -36.50 13.86 -23.62
C GLN A 942 -37.42 15.10 -23.63
N CYS A 943 -37.70 15.66 -22.44
CA CYS A 943 -38.46 16.88 -22.19
C CYS A 943 -37.78 17.91 -21.23
N PRO A 944 -36.47 18.31 -21.35
CA PRO A 944 -35.62 19.06 -20.36
C PRO A 944 -36.05 20.46 -19.83
N ALA A 945 -37.35 20.73 -19.73
CA ALA A 945 -37.94 21.98 -19.27
C ALA A 945 -39.40 21.81 -18.82
N VAL A 946 -39.91 20.57 -18.73
CA VAL A 946 -41.30 20.23 -18.45
C VAL A 946 -41.42 18.95 -17.59
N TYR A 947 -41.06 19.06 -16.30
CA TYR A 947 -41.22 18.08 -15.22
C TYR A 947 -42.10 16.87 -15.57
N GLY A 948 -41.45 15.73 -15.73
CA GLY A 948 -42.03 14.45 -16.04
C GLY A 948 -41.79 13.39 -14.98
N LEU A 949 -42.24 12.18 -15.28
CA LEU A 949 -41.97 10.96 -14.50
C LEU A 949 -42.07 9.69 -15.37
N SER A 950 -42.14 9.83 -16.71
CA SER A 950 -42.17 8.69 -17.64
C SER A 950 -40.79 8.04 -17.75
N PHE A 951 -40.79 6.73 -18.02
CA PHE A 951 -39.57 5.90 -18.03
C PHE A 951 -39.64 4.69 -18.99
N ASN A 952 -40.75 4.49 -19.71
CA ASN A 952 -40.91 3.36 -20.64
C ASN A 952 -40.65 3.72 -22.11
N ASP A 953 -40.99 4.94 -22.55
CA ASP A 953 -40.83 5.42 -23.93
C ASP A 953 -39.92 6.65 -24.04
N ARG A 954 -40.17 7.66 -23.20
CA ARG A 954 -39.36 8.86 -23.04
C ARG A 954 -39.08 9.03 -21.56
N PHE A 955 -37.82 9.26 -21.21
CA PHE A 955 -37.44 9.64 -19.84
C PHE A 955 -37.75 11.13 -19.63
N GLY A 956 -38.11 11.52 -18.42
CA GLY A 956 -38.40 12.89 -17.98
C GLY A 956 -39.56 13.64 -18.65
N CYS A 957 -40.39 12.95 -19.45
CA CYS A 957 -41.58 13.57 -20.03
C CYS A 957 -42.83 13.48 -19.10
N PRO A 958 -43.77 14.43 -19.20
CA PRO A 958 -45.02 14.42 -18.41
C PRO A 958 -45.76 13.10 -18.50
N ASP A 959 -46.06 12.50 -17.35
CA ASP A 959 -46.93 11.32 -17.22
C ASP A 959 -48.03 11.69 -16.22
N THR A 960 -49.25 11.91 -16.74
CA THR A 960 -50.36 12.41 -15.93
C THR A 960 -50.92 11.37 -14.96
N ASP A 961 -50.83 10.07 -15.24
CA ASP A 961 -51.44 9.02 -14.41
C ASP A 961 -50.47 8.06 -13.70
N ARG A 962 -49.19 8.07 -14.09
CA ARG A 962 -48.04 7.37 -13.50
C ARG A 962 -47.98 5.88 -13.80
N ASP A 963 -48.33 5.50 -15.03
CA ASP A 963 -48.10 4.15 -15.55
C ASP A 963 -46.70 3.96 -16.18
N GLY A 964 -45.96 5.06 -16.38
CA GLY A 964 -44.59 5.13 -16.87
C GLY A 964 -44.45 5.51 -18.35
N TRP A 965 -45.54 5.76 -19.07
CA TRP A 965 -45.54 6.21 -20.47
C TRP A 965 -45.83 7.71 -20.58
N SER A 966 -45.19 8.39 -21.53
CA SER A 966 -45.30 9.85 -21.67
C SER A 966 -46.63 10.31 -22.30
N ASP A 967 -47.19 11.40 -21.80
CA ASP A 967 -48.36 12.09 -22.37
C ASP A 967 -48.08 12.51 -23.84
N PRO A 968 -49.06 12.43 -24.75
CA PRO A 968 -48.89 12.78 -26.15
C PRO A 968 -48.86 14.30 -26.37
N ASP A 969 -47.83 14.78 -27.06
CA ASP A 969 -47.62 16.21 -27.33
C ASP A 969 -47.62 16.53 -28.84
N ALA A 970 -46.91 17.57 -29.26
CA ALA A 970 -46.85 18.03 -30.64
C ALA A 970 -45.80 17.31 -31.49
N ASP A 971 -44.77 16.75 -30.85
CA ASP A 971 -43.57 16.17 -31.46
C ASP A 971 -43.45 14.66 -31.16
N TRP A 972 -44.09 14.15 -30.11
CA TRP A 972 -44.28 12.72 -29.82
C TRP A 972 -45.77 12.39 -29.68
N THR A 973 -46.32 11.64 -30.64
CA THR A 973 -47.76 11.31 -30.66
C THR A 973 -48.02 9.86 -30.27
N VAL A 974 -49.31 9.51 -30.10
CA VAL A 974 -49.74 8.12 -29.85
C VAL A 974 -49.28 7.16 -30.97
N ASP A 975 -49.14 7.65 -32.21
CA ASP A 975 -48.65 6.82 -33.31
C ASP A 975 -47.13 6.57 -33.21
N ASP A 976 -46.40 7.35 -32.41
CA ASP A 976 -44.95 7.27 -32.19
C ASP A 976 -44.59 6.48 -30.92
N GLY A 977 -45.49 6.42 -29.93
CA GLY A 977 -45.33 5.63 -28.70
C GLY A 977 -45.99 6.21 -27.45
N ALA A 978 -46.42 7.48 -27.50
CA ALA A 978 -47.01 8.18 -26.36
C ALA A 978 -48.32 7.53 -25.85
N ASP A 979 -48.64 7.76 -24.58
CA ASP A 979 -49.81 7.15 -23.97
C ASP A 979 -51.14 7.66 -24.59
N TYR A 980 -52.06 6.72 -24.80
CA TYR A 980 -53.39 6.98 -25.31
C TYR A 980 -54.41 7.26 -24.20
N TYR A 981 -54.12 6.90 -22.95
CA TYR A 981 -55.12 6.79 -21.88
C TYR A 981 -55.02 7.81 -20.74
N VAL A 982 -53.93 8.57 -20.60
CA VAL A 982 -53.54 9.82 -19.89
C VAL A 982 -54.14 10.09 -18.48
N ASN A 983 -55.10 9.30 -18.04
CA ASN A 983 -55.91 9.45 -16.82
C ASN A 983 -56.40 8.08 -16.29
N ASP A 984 -55.86 6.95 -16.78
CA ASP A 984 -56.26 5.58 -16.43
C ASP A 984 -55.01 4.67 -16.24
N PRO A 985 -54.40 4.68 -15.03
CA PRO A 985 -53.09 4.07 -14.73
C PRO A 985 -53.11 2.52 -14.65
N LEU A 986 -54.04 1.90 -15.39
CA LEU A 986 -54.26 0.47 -15.51
C LEU A 986 -54.43 0.05 -16.98
N ALA A 987 -54.26 0.95 -17.93
CA ALA A 987 -54.58 0.72 -19.34
C ALA A 987 -53.58 1.40 -20.30
N ASN A 988 -52.54 0.68 -20.71
CA ASN A 988 -51.69 1.05 -21.85
C ASN A 988 -51.97 0.18 -23.09
N VAL A 989 -51.55 0.64 -24.27
CA VAL A 989 -51.78 -0.06 -25.55
C VAL A 989 -50.48 -0.64 -26.10
N TYR A 990 -50.36 -1.97 -26.03
CA TYR A 990 -49.45 -2.71 -26.92
C TYR A 990 -49.93 -2.57 -28.38
N VAL A 991 -49.27 -1.72 -29.18
CA VAL A 991 -49.41 -1.71 -30.64
C VAL A 991 -48.27 -2.54 -31.24
N GLU A 992 -48.56 -3.77 -31.68
CA GLU A 992 -47.64 -4.47 -32.59
C GLU A 992 -47.50 -3.64 -33.89
N PRO A 993 -46.29 -3.23 -34.31
CA PRO A 993 -46.13 -2.41 -35.50
C PRO A 993 -46.54 -3.18 -36.75
N VAL A 994 -47.63 -2.72 -37.38
CA VAL A 994 -48.14 -3.29 -38.63
C VAL A 994 -47.18 -2.95 -39.76
N ILE A 995 -46.69 -3.96 -40.47
CA ILE A 995 -45.89 -3.77 -41.69
C ILE A 995 -46.76 -3.08 -42.76
N VAL A 996 -46.50 -1.79 -42.99
CA VAL A 996 -47.10 -1.02 -44.09
C VAL A 996 -46.09 -0.90 -45.21
N GLU A 997 -46.29 -1.69 -46.28
CA GLU A 997 -45.62 -1.44 -47.56
C GLU A 997 -46.11 -0.10 -48.14
N SER A 998 -45.20 0.86 -48.36
CA SER A 998 -45.43 1.94 -49.31
C SER A 998 -44.14 2.27 -50.08
N GLU A 999 -44.29 2.43 -51.39
CA GLU A 999 -43.20 2.60 -52.36
C GLU A 999 -42.89 4.10 -52.60
N GLU A 1000 -41.77 4.37 -53.27
CA GLU A 1000 -41.21 5.68 -53.68
C GLU A 1000 -40.38 6.44 -52.61
N GLU A 1001 -39.09 6.78 -52.80
CA GLU A 1001 -38.16 6.47 -53.90
C GLU A 1001 -36.67 6.55 -53.47
N ASN A 1002 -35.85 5.64 -54.00
CA ASN A 1002 -34.49 5.86 -54.52
C ASN A 1002 -33.42 6.59 -53.69
N PHE A 1003 -32.59 5.82 -52.95
CA PHE A 1003 -31.14 5.90 -53.14
C PHE A 1003 -30.44 4.55 -52.86
N PHE A 1004 -29.45 4.18 -53.68
CA PHE A 1004 -28.62 2.95 -53.59
C PHE A 1004 -29.28 1.57 -53.71
N THR A 1005 -29.80 1.23 -54.90
CA THR A 1005 -29.62 -0.13 -55.44
C THR A 1005 -28.97 -0.10 -56.83
N SER A 1006 -27.69 -0.49 -56.90
CA SER A 1006 -26.97 -0.74 -58.15
C SER A 1006 -26.05 -1.95 -57.98
N PRO A 1007 -26.13 -3.00 -58.84
CA PRO A 1007 -25.35 -4.24 -58.68
C PRO A 1007 -23.82 -4.11 -58.85
N LEU A 1008 -23.28 -2.89 -58.93
CA LEU A 1008 -21.86 -2.60 -59.11
C LEU A 1008 -21.09 -2.32 -57.80
N MET A 1009 -21.76 -2.02 -56.69
CA MET A 1009 -21.09 -1.68 -55.41
C MET A 1009 -20.78 -2.89 -54.52
N LEU A 1010 -21.51 -4.00 -54.66
CA LEU A 1010 -21.24 -5.27 -53.96
C LEU A 1010 -19.91 -5.93 -54.38
N GLY A 1011 -19.30 -5.49 -55.48
CA GLY A 1011 -18.00 -6.00 -55.95
C GLY A 1011 -16.77 -5.32 -55.34
N VAL A 1012 -16.92 -4.21 -54.62
CA VAL A 1012 -15.78 -3.40 -54.13
C VAL A 1012 -15.59 -3.54 -52.61
N TYR A 1013 -16.66 -3.45 -51.82
CA TYR A 1013 -16.56 -3.57 -50.35
C TYR A 1013 -16.16 -4.98 -49.88
N GLY A 1014 -16.64 -6.04 -50.56
CA GLY A 1014 -16.27 -7.42 -50.22
C GLY A 1014 -14.79 -7.76 -50.47
N VAL A 1015 -14.08 -6.97 -51.29
CA VAL A 1015 -12.64 -7.17 -51.56
C VAL A 1015 -11.76 -6.46 -50.53
N ALA A 1016 -12.20 -5.30 -50.01
CA ALA A 1016 -11.44 -4.55 -49.00
C ALA A 1016 -11.34 -5.33 -47.67
N VAL A 1017 -12.45 -5.90 -47.19
CA VAL A 1017 -12.50 -6.64 -45.91
C VAL A 1017 -11.69 -7.95 -45.98
N LEU A 1018 -11.73 -8.66 -47.12
CA LEU A 1018 -10.97 -9.91 -47.30
C LEU A 1018 -9.46 -9.70 -47.49
N VAL A 1019 -9.01 -8.52 -47.96
CA VAL A 1019 -7.58 -8.20 -48.07
C VAL A 1019 -6.98 -7.79 -46.72
N LEU A 1020 -7.73 -7.09 -45.87
CA LEU A 1020 -7.28 -6.73 -44.51
C LEU A 1020 -7.27 -7.93 -43.56
N ALA A 1021 -8.29 -8.80 -43.60
CA ALA A 1021 -8.29 -10.06 -42.84
C ALA A 1021 -7.18 -11.05 -43.29
N GLY A 1022 -6.72 -10.96 -44.54
CA GLY A 1022 -5.69 -11.83 -45.11
C GLY A 1022 -4.25 -11.49 -44.69
N LEU A 1023 -3.98 -10.26 -44.23
CA LEU A 1023 -2.62 -9.80 -43.91
C LEU A 1023 -2.20 -10.07 -42.45
N VAL A 1024 -3.15 -10.13 -41.51
CA VAL A 1024 -2.85 -10.41 -40.10
C VAL A 1024 -2.62 -11.91 -39.83
N PHE A 1025 -3.09 -12.80 -40.70
CA PHE A 1025 -2.96 -14.26 -40.52
C PHE A 1025 -1.65 -14.87 -41.09
N MET A 1026 -0.75 -14.06 -41.70
CA MET A 1026 0.47 -14.58 -42.36
C MET A 1026 1.77 -14.49 -41.54
N MET A 1027 1.73 -14.08 -40.26
CA MET A 1027 2.91 -14.14 -39.39
C MET A 1027 2.58 -14.67 -37.99
N THR A 1028 2.56 -16.01 -37.83
CA THR A 1028 3.33 -16.77 -36.80
C THR A 1028 2.80 -18.21 -36.61
N ARG A 1029 3.49 -19.21 -37.20
CA ARG A 1029 3.65 -20.58 -36.66
C ARG A 1029 4.53 -21.41 -37.62
N GLY A 1030 5.65 -21.99 -37.17
CA GLY A 1030 6.45 -22.76 -38.14
C GLY A 1030 7.73 -23.55 -37.80
N LYS A 1031 8.20 -23.65 -36.54
CA LYS A 1031 9.10 -24.72 -36.05
C LYS A 1031 10.51 -24.96 -36.68
N LYS A 1032 11.51 -24.77 -35.80
CA LYS A 1032 12.52 -25.77 -35.34
C LYS A 1032 13.77 -26.17 -36.17
N GLU A 1033 14.87 -26.18 -35.40
CA GLU A 1033 15.93 -27.22 -35.28
C GLU A 1033 17.28 -27.13 -36.05
N THR A 1034 18.28 -26.61 -35.32
CA THR A 1034 19.54 -27.31 -34.92
C THR A 1034 20.82 -27.22 -35.77
N ALA A 1035 21.94 -27.05 -35.03
CA ALA A 1035 23.35 -27.37 -35.31
C ALA A 1035 24.25 -26.35 -36.07
N GLY A 1036 25.21 -25.77 -35.32
CA GLY A 1036 26.56 -26.32 -35.38
C GLY A 1036 27.75 -25.43 -35.79
N LYS A 1037 28.45 -24.92 -34.75
CA LYS A 1037 29.93 -24.81 -34.61
C LYS A 1037 30.76 -23.75 -35.39
N GLN A 1038 31.69 -23.19 -34.60
CA GLN A 1038 33.10 -22.85 -34.88
C GLN A 1038 33.54 -21.41 -35.22
N PHE A 1039 34.07 -20.73 -34.17
CA PHE A 1039 35.41 -20.11 -34.09
C PHE A 1039 36.02 -19.40 -35.32
N ALA A 1040 36.34 -18.10 -35.21
CA ALA A 1040 37.71 -17.61 -34.87
C ALA A 1040 38.00 -16.11 -35.23
N GLN A 1041 38.45 -15.34 -34.22
CA GLN A 1041 39.66 -14.46 -34.19
C GLN A 1041 39.81 -13.10 -34.94
N ILE A 1042 39.86 -12.00 -34.14
CA ILE A 1042 40.77 -10.78 -34.10
C ILE A 1042 41.04 -9.92 -35.39
N PRO A 1043 41.66 -8.70 -35.37
CA PRO A 1043 41.95 -7.71 -34.29
C PRO A 1043 41.80 -6.17 -34.58
N THR A 1044 41.68 -5.38 -33.48
CA THR A 1044 42.29 -4.06 -33.11
C THR A 1044 42.42 -2.78 -34.00
N GLN A 1045 42.27 -1.62 -33.29
CA GLN A 1045 43.13 -0.40 -33.22
C GLN A 1045 42.72 0.96 -33.89
N GLN A 1046 42.94 2.05 -33.12
CA GLN A 1046 42.83 3.49 -33.47
C GLN A 1046 44.09 4.02 -34.24
N PRO A 1047 44.14 5.32 -34.68
CA PRO A 1047 44.84 6.35 -33.86
C PRO A 1047 44.36 7.84 -34.02
N MET A 1048 45.03 8.75 -33.29
CA MET A 1048 44.80 10.21 -33.07
C MET A 1048 45.12 11.19 -34.24
N MET A 1049 44.60 12.44 -34.24
CA MET A 1049 45.37 13.72 -34.11
C MET A 1049 44.54 15.06 -34.13
N GLN A 1050 45.11 16.12 -33.53
CA GLN A 1050 44.69 17.50 -33.15
C GLN A 1050 44.11 18.50 -34.23
N GLN A 1051 43.33 19.53 -33.81
CA GLN A 1051 43.69 20.99 -33.87
C GLN A 1051 42.59 22.05 -33.46
N GLN A 1052 42.93 22.88 -32.45
CA GLN A 1052 42.82 24.37 -32.32
C GLN A 1052 41.62 25.28 -32.77
N MET A 1053 41.09 26.01 -31.78
CA MET A 1053 40.88 27.49 -31.66
C MET A 1053 39.74 28.31 -32.37
N GLN A 1054 39.03 29.09 -31.51
CA GLN A 1054 38.76 30.55 -31.57
C GLN A 1054 37.32 31.09 -31.79
N MET A 1055 36.89 32.00 -30.89
CA MET A 1055 35.63 32.78 -30.89
C MET A 1055 35.74 34.13 -31.65
N PRO A 1056 34.63 34.82 -31.96
CA PRO A 1056 34.61 36.26 -32.31
C PRO A 1056 33.75 37.17 -31.38
N ALA A 1057 34.18 38.42 -31.27
CA ALA A 1057 33.80 39.43 -30.25
C ALA A 1057 32.44 40.19 -30.41
N ALA A 1058 32.10 40.94 -29.35
CA ALA A 1058 30.87 41.70 -29.08
C ALA A 1058 30.67 43.03 -29.87
N GLN A 1059 29.46 43.63 -29.77
CA GLN A 1059 29.15 45.02 -30.15
C GLN A 1059 27.97 45.69 -29.40
N ILE A 1060 28.30 46.60 -28.47
CA ILE A 1060 27.70 47.93 -28.14
C ILE A 1060 26.17 48.15 -27.84
N ASN A 1061 25.93 48.69 -26.64
CA ASN A 1061 24.70 49.28 -26.05
C ASN A 1061 24.37 50.70 -26.62
N PRO A 1062 23.10 51.17 -26.58
CA PRO A 1062 22.86 52.48 -25.91
C PRO A 1062 21.47 52.71 -25.22
N TYR A 1063 21.52 53.02 -23.91
CA TYR A 1063 20.79 54.10 -23.19
C TYR A 1063 19.24 54.13 -23.09
N GLN A 1064 18.71 54.02 -21.85
CA GLN A 1064 18.15 55.11 -20.99
C GLN A 1064 16.93 54.69 -20.14
N GLN A 1065 17.04 54.82 -18.81
CA GLN A 1065 15.92 54.80 -17.87
C GLN A 1065 15.10 56.11 -17.87
N PRO A 1066 13.87 56.06 -17.33
CA PRO A 1066 13.36 57.13 -16.46
C PRO A 1066 12.75 56.64 -15.14
N VAL A 1067 13.31 57.10 -14.03
CA VAL A 1067 12.77 56.97 -12.66
C VAL A 1067 11.45 57.74 -12.48
N PRO A 1068 10.50 57.22 -11.68
CA PRO A 1068 9.58 58.04 -10.91
C PRO A 1068 9.71 57.82 -9.38
N THR A 1069 9.80 58.92 -8.65
CA THR A 1069 10.04 59.01 -7.20
C THR A 1069 8.79 58.84 -6.32
N GLN A 1070 8.96 58.17 -5.17
CA GLN A 1070 8.33 58.40 -3.85
C GLN A 1070 6.78 58.48 -3.73
N THR A 1071 6.21 57.75 -2.76
CA THR A 1071 5.82 58.35 -1.45
C THR A 1071 5.27 57.32 -0.46
N TYR A 1072 5.75 57.35 0.78
CA TYR A 1072 5.13 56.62 1.90
C TYR A 1072 3.79 57.27 2.29
N ALA A 1073 2.75 56.45 2.46
CA ALA A 1073 1.46 56.88 3.02
C ALA A 1073 1.05 55.95 4.17
N GLN A 1074 0.92 56.52 5.37
CA GLN A 1074 0.66 55.77 6.59
C GLN A 1074 -0.85 55.70 6.93
N ALA A 1075 -1.33 54.48 7.16
CA ALA A 1075 -2.53 54.09 7.93
C ALA A 1075 -3.93 54.54 7.46
N ALA A 1076 -4.79 53.54 7.22
CA ALA A 1076 -6.21 53.57 7.59
C ALA A 1076 -6.68 52.15 7.97
N VAL A 1077 -7.02 51.93 9.24
CA VAL A 1077 -7.69 50.69 9.67
C VAL A 1077 -9.14 50.74 9.18
N PRO A 1078 -9.62 49.78 8.37
CA PRO A 1078 -11.03 49.75 7.96
C PRO A 1078 -11.93 49.43 9.16
N PRO A 1079 -13.16 49.97 9.22
CA PRO A 1079 -14.11 49.65 10.28
C PRO A 1079 -14.54 48.18 10.16
N PRO A 1080 -14.92 47.52 11.27
CA PRO A 1080 -15.40 46.13 11.22
C PRO A 1080 -16.63 46.04 10.32
N VAL A 1081 -16.52 45.23 9.27
CA VAL A 1081 -17.65 44.90 8.40
C VAL A 1081 -18.63 44.08 9.22
N VAL A 1082 -19.87 44.54 9.29
CA VAL A 1082 -20.97 43.75 9.87
C VAL A 1082 -21.20 42.57 8.94
N GLN A 1083 -20.94 41.35 9.41
CA GLN A 1083 -21.27 40.16 8.63
C GLN A 1083 -22.79 40.16 8.32
N PRO A 1084 -23.18 39.96 7.06
CA PRO A 1084 -24.59 39.73 6.73
C PRO A 1084 -25.04 38.42 7.38
N ASP A 1085 -26.26 38.40 7.91
CA ASP A 1085 -26.90 37.18 8.40
C ASP A 1085 -27.34 36.34 7.18
N PRO A 1086 -26.70 35.18 6.89
CA PRO A 1086 -26.95 34.44 5.66
C PRO A 1086 -28.41 33.98 5.53
N ALA A 1087 -29.07 33.75 6.67
CA ALA A 1087 -30.48 33.37 6.69
C ALA A 1087 -31.39 34.52 6.24
N MET A 1088 -31.04 35.78 6.54
CA MET A 1088 -31.78 36.93 6.03
C MET A 1088 -31.57 37.16 4.53
N ASP A 1089 -30.37 36.93 4.01
CA ASP A 1089 -30.11 37.11 2.58
C ASP A 1089 -30.77 36.01 1.73
N TYR A 1090 -30.78 34.75 2.20
CA TYR A 1090 -31.59 33.68 1.60
C TYR A 1090 -33.10 34.01 1.61
N TYR A 1091 -33.63 34.48 2.75
CA TYR A 1091 -35.01 34.95 2.87
C TYR A 1091 -35.35 36.10 1.91
N ASN A 1092 -34.45 37.08 1.78
CA ASN A 1092 -34.61 38.22 0.86
C ASN A 1092 -34.51 37.78 -0.61
N GLY A 1093 -33.67 36.79 -0.93
CA GLY A 1093 -33.58 36.16 -2.24
C GLY A 1093 -34.91 35.56 -2.67
N LEU A 1094 -35.52 34.72 -1.83
CA LEU A 1094 -36.85 34.15 -2.07
C LEU A 1094 -37.95 35.21 -2.24
N LEU A 1095 -37.91 36.30 -1.45
CA LEU A 1095 -38.82 37.44 -1.65
C LEU A 1095 -38.62 38.13 -3.01
N SER A 1096 -37.38 38.23 -3.50
CA SER A 1096 -37.07 38.83 -4.80
C SER A 1096 -37.55 37.98 -5.99
N GLN A 1097 -37.60 36.65 -5.80
CA GLN A 1097 -38.13 35.68 -6.75
C GLN A 1097 -39.67 35.56 -6.71
N GLY A 1098 -40.34 36.22 -5.75
CA GLY A 1098 -41.80 36.38 -5.72
C GLY A 1098 -42.56 35.46 -4.74
N TYR A 1099 -41.86 34.68 -3.91
CA TYR A 1099 -42.48 33.90 -2.83
C TYR A 1099 -43.11 34.81 -1.76
N THR A 1100 -44.17 34.36 -1.08
CA THR A 1100 -44.74 35.18 0.02
C THR A 1100 -43.82 35.17 1.25
N PRO A 1101 -43.87 36.19 2.13
CA PRO A 1101 -43.10 36.21 3.38
C PRO A 1101 -43.25 34.97 4.26
N GLU A 1102 -44.44 34.36 4.28
CA GLU A 1102 -44.69 33.11 5.01
C GLU A 1102 -43.97 31.91 4.37
N GLN A 1103 -43.95 31.82 3.04
CA GLN A 1103 -43.24 30.75 2.31
C GLN A 1103 -41.73 30.92 2.41
N ALA A 1104 -41.22 32.13 2.16
CA ALA A 1104 -39.81 32.47 2.30
C ALA A 1104 -39.30 32.15 3.71
N SER A 1105 -40.08 32.46 4.76
CA SER A 1105 -39.70 32.14 6.15
C SER A 1105 -39.72 30.63 6.44
N MET A 1106 -40.60 29.87 5.78
CA MET A 1106 -40.68 28.41 5.93
C MET A 1106 -39.48 27.71 5.29
N TYR A 1107 -39.16 28.05 4.03
CA TYR A 1107 -37.97 27.53 3.34
C TYR A 1107 -36.67 27.96 4.04
N THR A 1108 -36.56 29.23 4.46
CA THR A 1108 -35.38 29.69 5.22
C THR A 1108 -35.19 28.88 6.51
N LYS A 1109 -36.27 28.51 7.22
CA LYS A 1109 -36.19 27.68 8.44
C LYS A 1109 -35.82 26.21 8.19
N GLN A 1110 -35.96 25.72 6.96
CA GLN A 1110 -35.57 24.35 6.61
C GLN A 1110 -34.04 24.21 6.58
N TYR A 1111 -33.34 25.23 6.08
CA TYR A 1111 -31.87 25.27 5.99
C TYR A 1111 -31.21 26.05 7.14
N PHE A 1112 -31.91 27.01 7.74
CA PHE A 1112 -31.46 27.79 8.91
C PHE A 1112 -32.46 27.63 10.08
N PRO A 1113 -32.38 26.54 10.87
CA PRO A 1113 -33.36 26.24 11.94
C PRO A 1113 -33.45 27.30 13.05
N GLN A 1114 -32.42 28.14 13.18
CA GLN A 1114 -32.32 29.24 14.15
C GLN A 1114 -33.11 30.50 13.71
N PHE A 1115 -33.50 30.58 12.43
CA PHE A 1115 -34.08 31.79 11.82
C PHE A 1115 -35.41 32.17 12.46
N ASN A 1116 -35.44 33.29 13.18
CA ASN A 1116 -36.65 33.82 13.81
C ASN A 1116 -36.94 35.23 13.30
N ASN A 1117 -37.97 35.32 12.45
CA ASN A 1117 -38.52 36.53 11.81
C ASN A 1117 -39.25 37.43 12.83
#